data_AF-A0AAV3L175-F1
#
_entry.id   AF-A0AAV3L175-F1
#
_cell.length_a   1.000
_cell.length_b   1.000
_cell.length_c   1.000
_cell.angle_alpha   90.00
_cell.angle_beta   90.00
_cell.angle_gamma   90.00
#
_symmetry.space_group_name_H-M   'P 1'
#
loop_
_entity.id
_entity.type
_entity.pdbx_description
1 polymer ?
#
loop_
_entity_poly.entity_id
_entity_poly.type
_entity_poly.pdbx_seq_one_letter_code
_entity_poly.pdbx_strand_id
1 'polypeptide(L)'
;MTQEFIYAYKKMPDDLSVNGASLVDWEDLPEINRVLNGQYRFYGNYSRGGQYRSYLKKGNFIKAKVPDGSWQYFEIYNIKKNLTSVSVTARHIGFMANKNFIVKSFTDNGNGSQIMTNLKNSLAFDQKFNYLSNVGTTHQFTARQVAPVEAIIGSNNGNQNLTGVTSAELDMDNYDLKLVKQIGSDNGFRIDFGINLEAIEEEIDEESIVNSLYLVGGVPDNDYDEDKEPIEYGYLEIDGVTNENRRIAKRENGDCKTVDELIKWGKTLFDNDRIHEPKATHTVSMVALEHTLEYGEMYQELASLHFGDVAHVRAKELDIEIKERMVEYTYFPTLGKYKDIVLGNDLSLYTSAVNTQAQELKKKIDNRTETLVQNVLNATAWITGNSGGHVVFRPEKAPSEILIMDTSNVANAKRVWRWNLNGLGYSDDGVNGPFGIAMTSKGEIVADFIKVGIINAEVLESSINDLGDVLKIVKGTLQIWNDNKKIMELTKKGMEFWNTKESIGTIGTTDSAGNPFPGASTPTPLEDNSLVIRTNGDGKYILISPKEGKGWVILGNGTSILFGSLNLQEKLNAFGDAEFMKNVNIRGKLTINGQEVFPGQGGSGNNGGGSWNGMYPPEVTSQADKFAWELWVMLLSRGYSKASIAGILGNVQGEAGAAMNPDIAQVGGPAYGIVQWDGSAYPLVPPATWDGRTYVQNLMRAAGITEDYRTMSAQGKLLDWTMYNGQWLGIVQPASVSGFKAMTDPAAAAYTFERNYERPATTHPERQGWAVNWYNRFKDLQVPSAGSILSTAKSLMGYFHYSQPLRWNFGSVENPDRNGYADCSSFVWLALTKAGYKTATRGTLWYTGSMSADARGARQYLTEISPNEAKAGDIIIVNLGAGAGNDGHTAILAEDWKGYSTSIVEMGGMNSNGVGIGRVDWSFGYLLNGGDVCLARAKK
;
A
#
# COMPACT_ATOMS: atom_id res chain seq x y z
N MET A 1 -2.87 -32.34 -10.55
CA MET A 1 -1.53 -32.61 -11.12
C MET A 1 -1.04 -33.95 -10.56
N THR A 2 -0.85 -34.94 -11.42
CA THR A 2 -0.13 -36.17 -11.09
C THR A 2 1.35 -35.83 -10.97
N GLN A 3 1.93 -35.94 -9.78
CA GLN A 3 3.35 -35.72 -9.56
C GLN A 3 4.14 -36.75 -10.38
N GLU A 4 5.00 -36.28 -11.28
CA GLU A 4 5.84 -37.17 -12.07
C GLU A 4 7.07 -37.58 -11.26
N PHE A 5 7.35 -38.88 -11.24
CA PHE A 5 8.41 -39.47 -10.41
C PHE A 5 9.73 -39.60 -11.18
N ILE A 6 10.83 -39.43 -10.46
CA ILE A 6 12.18 -39.76 -10.94
C ILE A 6 12.60 -41.07 -10.31
N TYR A 7 13.18 -41.97 -11.10
CA TYR A 7 13.58 -43.29 -10.62
C TYR A 7 15.09 -43.48 -10.66
N ALA A 8 15.64 -44.17 -9.66
CA ALA A 8 17.05 -44.53 -9.61
C ALA A 8 17.29 -46.03 -9.72
N TYR A 9 18.41 -46.39 -10.34
CA TYR A 9 18.81 -47.78 -10.56
C TYR A 9 20.29 -47.96 -10.24
N LYS A 10 20.63 -49.09 -9.60
CA LYS A 10 22.03 -49.46 -9.34
C LYS A 10 22.77 -49.96 -10.59
N LYS A 11 22.01 -50.43 -11.58
CA LYS A 11 22.46 -50.87 -12.91
C LYS A 11 21.35 -50.57 -13.91
N MET A 12 21.70 -50.38 -15.18
CA MET A 12 20.67 -50.24 -16.22
C MET A 12 19.76 -51.47 -16.24
N PRO A 13 18.43 -51.28 -16.26
CA PRO A 13 17.50 -52.39 -16.43
C PRO A 13 17.60 -52.94 -17.87
N ASP A 14 17.36 -54.24 -18.04
CA ASP A 14 17.31 -54.85 -19.38
C ASP A 14 16.03 -54.47 -20.13
N ASP A 15 14.94 -54.23 -19.39
CA ASP A 15 13.69 -53.67 -19.87
C ASP A 15 13.52 -52.22 -19.37
N LEU A 16 13.58 -51.26 -20.28
CA LEU A 16 13.49 -49.83 -19.97
C LEU A 16 12.08 -49.38 -19.54
N SER A 17 11.06 -50.24 -19.67
CA SER A 17 9.70 -49.95 -19.19
C SER A 17 9.59 -50.05 -17.67
N VAL A 18 10.44 -50.85 -17.02
CA VAL A 18 10.40 -51.10 -15.57
C VAL A 18 10.83 -49.85 -14.81
N ASN A 19 10.09 -49.52 -13.75
CA ASN A 19 10.40 -48.41 -12.85
C ASN A 19 11.31 -48.86 -11.69
N GLY A 20 12.29 -48.01 -11.35
CA GLY A 20 13.28 -48.24 -10.31
C GLY A 20 12.85 -47.69 -8.96
N ALA A 21 13.83 -47.36 -8.11
CA ALA A 21 13.56 -46.75 -6.81
C ALA A 21 13.10 -45.30 -6.99
N SER A 22 11.87 -44.98 -6.57
CA SER A 22 11.31 -43.63 -6.71
C SER A 22 12.00 -42.65 -5.77
N LEU A 23 12.62 -41.62 -6.35
CA LEU A 23 13.27 -40.53 -5.63
C LEU A 23 12.26 -39.41 -5.40
N VAL A 24 11.78 -39.29 -4.16
CA VAL A 24 10.80 -38.25 -3.76
C VAL A 24 11.38 -37.19 -2.82
N ASP A 25 12.47 -37.51 -2.11
CA ASP A 25 13.07 -36.63 -1.10
C ASP A 25 14.06 -35.61 -1.70
N TRP A 26 13.64 -34.87 -2.72
CA TRP A 26 14.45 -33.79 -3.29
C TRP A 26 14.40 -32.55 -2.40
N GLU A 27 15.56 -31.95 -2.10
CA GLU A 27 15.68 -30.69 -1.35
C GLU A 27 15.38 -29.48 -2.25
N ASP A 28 15.74 -29.59 -3.53
CA ASP A 28 15.46 -28.61 -4.58
C ASP A 28 14.80 -29.33 -5.76
N LEU A 29 14.03 -28.61 -6.59
CA LEU A 29 13.45 -29.18 -7.80
C LEU A 29 14.58 -29.71 -8.71
N PRO A 30 14.58 -31.01 -9.07
CA PRO A 30 15.57 -31.57 -9.97
C PRO A 30 15.36 -31.02 -11.38
N GLU A 31 16.43 -30.94 -12.16
CA GLU A 31 16.50 -30.24 -13.44
C GLU A 31 17.09 -31.15 -14.51
N ILE A 32 16.54 -31.06 -15.73
CA ILE A 32 17.12 -31.61 -16.95
C ILE A 32 17.49 -30.44 -17.85
N ASN A 33 18.75 -30.38 -18.24
CA ASN A 33 19.26 -29.41 -19.20
C ASN A 33 19.69 -30.12 -20.48
N ARG A 34 19.26 -29.60 -21.62
CA ARG A 34 19.59 -30.12 -22.96
C ARG A 34 19.97 -28.96 -23.87
N VAL A 35 21.11 -29.12 -24.55
CA VAL A 35 21.66 -28.16 -25.53
C VAL A 35 21.82 -28.85 -26.87
N LEU A 36 21.49 -28.14 -27.96
CA LEU A 36 21.55 -28.67 -29.32
C LEU A 36 22.99 -29.02 -29.69
N ASN A 37 23.20 -30.25 -30.18
CA ASN A 37 24.53 -30.82 -30.43
C ASN A 37 25.51 -30.68 -29.25
N GLY A 38 24.99 -30.59 -28.02
CA GLY A 38 25.77 -30.29 -26.82
C GLY A 38 25.44 -31.20 -25.66
N GLN A 39 25.44 -30.62 -24.47
CA GLN A 39 25.19 -31.36 -23.23
C GLN A 39 23.75 -31.86 -23.14
N TYR A 40 23.57 -33.02 -22.51
CA TYR A 40 22.26 -33.52 -22.09
C TYR A 40 22.40 -34.13 -20.70
N ARG A 41 21.92 -33.40 -19.70
CA ARG A 41 22.31 -33.59 -18.30
C ARG A 41 21.10 -33.54 -17.38
N PHE A 42 21.14 -34.39 -16.35
CA PHE A 42 20.29 -34.31 -15.18
C PHE A 42 21.09 -33.75 -13.99
N TYR A 43 20.47 -32.86 -13.23
CA TYR A 43 20.95 -32.36 -11.95
C TYR A 43 19.86 -32.48 -10.89
N GLY A 44 20.24 -32.83 -9.67
CA GLY A 44 19.28 -32.81 -8.57
C GLY A 44 19.98 -32.82 -7.22
N ASN A 45 19.37 -32.16 -6.23
CA ASN A 45 19.85 -32.12 -4.87
C ASN A 45 18.93 -32.95 -3.97
N TYR A 46 19.41 -34.10 -3.52
CA TYR A 46 18.59 -35.07 -2.79
C TYR A 46 18.92 -35.06 -1.30
N SER A 47 17.90 -35.20 -0.45
CA SER A 47 18.06 -35.15 1.00
C SER A 47 19.04 -36.21 1.51
N ARG A 48 19.90 -35.84 2.47
CA ARG A 48 20.85 -36.78 3.07
C ARG A 48 20.14 -37.90 3.83
N GLY A 49 18.96 -37.62 4.39
CA GLY A 49 18.10 -38.57 5.10
C GLY A 49 17.14 -39.34 4.18
N GLY A 50 17.10 -39.03 2.87
CA GLY A 50 16.13 -39.61 1.95
C GLY A 50 16.29 -41.13 1.78
N GLN A 51 15.15 -41.82 1.63
CA GLN A 51 15.06 -43.29 1.70
C GLN A 51 15.97 -44.00 0.71
N TYR A 52 16.04 -43.51 -0.53
CA TYR A 52 16.77 -44.14 -1.62
C TYR A 52 18.10 -43.45 -1.95
N ARG A 53 18.63 -42.63 -1.05
CA ARG A 53 19.93 -41.97 -1.19
C ARG A 53 21.08 -42.93 -1.51
N SER A 54 20.99 -44.19 -1.08
CA SER A 54 21.99 -45.22 -1.40
C SER A 54 22.10 -45.57 -2.89
N TYR A 55 21.10 -45.21 -3.70
CA TYR A 55 21.09 -45.34 -5.16
C TYR A 55 21.79 -44.17 -5.87
N LEU A 56 22.05 -43.06 -5.18
CA LEU A 56 22.75 -41.90 -5.72
C LEU A 56 24.27 -42.10 -5.61
N LYS A 57 24.82 -42.92 -6.49
CA LYS A 57 26.25 -43.29 -6.56
C LYS A 57 26.79 -43.12 -7.97
N LYS A 58 28.08 -42.81 -8.09
CA LYS A 58 28.76 -42.71 -9.38
C LYS A 58 28.65 -44.07 -10.09
N GLY A 59 28.23 -44.07 -11.34
CA GLY A 59 27.95 -45.27 -12.14
C GLY A 59 26.53 -45.83 -12.02
N ASN A 60 25.70 -45.28 -11.13
CA ASN A 60 24.27 -45.61 -11.08
C ASN A 60 23.49 -44.74 -12.07
N PHE A 61 22.20 -45.04 -12.24
CA PHE A 61 21.36 -44.45 -13.29
C PHE A 61 20.12 -43.77 -12.73
N ILE A 62 19.67 -42.73 -13.42
CA ILE A 62 18.45 -41.97 -13.16
C ILE A 62 17.57 -42.05 -14.40
N LYS A 63 16.26 -42.27 -14.22
CA LYS A 63 15.22 -42.20 -15.25
C LYS A 63 14.30 -41.04 -14.93
N ALA A 64 14.13 -40.13 -15.88
CA ALA A 64 13.26 -38.97 -15.73
C ALA A 64 12.53 -38.71 -17.06
N LYS A 65 11.34 -38.12 -16.96
CA LYS A 65 10.56 -37.73 -18.15
C LYS A 65 11.08 -36.40 -18.67
N VAL A 66 11.09 -36.25 -19.99
CA VAL A 66 11.52 -35.02 -20.67
C VAL A 66 10.31 -34.35 -21.34
N PRO A 67 10.42 -33.12 -21.88
CA PRO A 67 9.25 -32.34 -22.31
C PRO A 67 8.32 -33.04 -23.31
N ASP A 68 8.86 -33.86 -24.22
CA ASP A 68 8.08 -34.65 -25.20
C ASP A 68 7.30 -35.83 -24.57
N GLY A 69 7.43 -36.03 -23.26
CA GLY A 69 6.79 -37.09 -22.50
C GLY A 69 7.51 -38.44 -22.54
N SER A 70 8.63 -38.56 -23.26
CA SER A 70 9.45 -39.77 -23.28
C SER A 70 10.27 -39.94 -22.00
N TRP A 71 10.62 -41.17 -21.68
CA TRP A 71 11.50 -41.49 -20.54
C TRP A 71 12.95 -41.56 -21.00
N GLN A 72 13.81 -40.75 -20.41
CA GLN A 72 15.24 -40.73 -20.72
C GLN A 72 16.06 -41.14 -19.51
N TYR A 73 17.19 -41.80 -19.78
CA TYR A 73 18.08 -42.34 -18.77
C TYR A 73 19.40 -41.55 -18.70
N PHE A 74 19.92 -41.40 -17.49
CA PHE A 74 21.12 -40.61 -17.19
C PHE A 74 22.07 -41.38 -16.27
N GLU A 75 23.34 -41.48 -16.65
CA GLU A 75 24.41 -42.05 -15.83
C GLU A 75 24.99 -41.00 -14.87
N ILE A 76 24.92 -41.27 -13.56
CA ILE A 76 25.52 -40.42 -12.52
C ILE A 76 27.04 -40.49 -12.63
N TYR A 77 27.69 -39.38 -12.95
CA TYR A 77 29.16 -39.32 -13.05
C TYR A 77 29.80 -38.44 -11.97
N ASN A 78 29.05 -37.51 -11.38
CA ASN A 78 29.53 -36.62 -10.34
C ASN A 78 28.54 -36.54 -9.16
N ILE A 79 29.10 -36.53 -7.95
CA ILE A 79 28.35 -36.46 -6.69
C ILE A 79 29.08 -35.52 -5.76
N LYS A 80 28.37 -34.50 -5.27
CA LYS A 80 28.82 -33.62 -4.21
C LYS A 80 27.97 -33.88 -2.97
N LYS A 81 28.62 -34.10 -1.82
CA LYS A 81 27.93 -34.35 -0.55
C LYS A 81 28.13 -33.15 0.35
N ASN A 82 27.03 -32.62 0.88
CA ASN A 82 27.05 -31.54 1.85
C ASN A 82 26.51 -32.06 3.18
N LEU A 83 26.47 -31.21 4.22
CA LEU A 83 26.02 -31.63 5.56
C LEU A 83 24.59 -32.18 5.56
N THR A 84 23.71 -31.62 4.73
CA THR A 84 22.26 -31.90 4.69
C THR A 84 21.79 -32.60 3.42
N SER A 85 22.56 -32.61 2.34
CA SER A 85 22.12 -33.13 1.03
C SER A 85 23.21 -33.85 0.23
N VAL A 86 22.80 -34.50 -0.86
CA VAL A 86 23.63 -35.12 -1.88
C VAL A 86 23.22 -34.57 -3.24
N SER A 87 24.05 -33.71 -3.81
CA SER A 87 23.87 -33.21 -5.17
C SER A 87 24.41 -34.23 -6.15
N VAL A 88 23.58 -34.65 -7.09
CA VAL A 88 23.95 -35.57 -8.17
C VAL A 88 23.95 -34.87 -9.50
N THR A 89 24.88 -35.29 -10.33
CA THR A 89 25.00 -34.84 -11.70
C THR A 89 25.18 -36.06 -12.57
N ALA A 90 24.27 -36.20 -13.52
CA ALA A 90 24.19 -37.34 -14.42
C ALA A 90 24.12 -36.86 -15.87
N ARG A 91 24.75 -37.58 -16.79
CA ARG A 91 24.74 -37.30 -18.22
C ARG A 91 23.85 -38.32 -18.92
N HIS A 92 23.21 -37.95 -20.01
CA HIS A 92 22.38 -38.87 -20.79
C HIS A 92 23.17 -40.12 -21.18
N ILE A 93 22.52 -41.29 -21.16
CA ILE A 93 23.21 -42.58 -21.40
C ILE A 93 23.81 -42.67 -22.81
N GLY A 94 23.34 -41.89 -23.78
CA GLY A 94 23.96 -41.78 -25.10
C GLY A 94 25.46 -41.47 -25.04
N PHE A 95 25.91 -40.67 -24.08
CA PHE A 95 27.33 -40.39 -23.85
C PHE A 95 28.13 -41.59 -23.35
N MET A 96 27.49 -42.69 -22.94
CA MET A 96 28.20 -43.94 -22.61
C MET A 96 28.77 -44.64 -23.85
N ALA A 97 28.32 -44.28 -25.06
CA ALA A 97 29.00 -44.72 -26.29
C ALA A 97 30.47 -44.28 -26.31
N ASN A 98 30.82 -43.17 -25.64
CA ASN A 98 32.22 -42.73 -25.44
C ASN A 98 33.05 -43.62 -24.50
N LYS A 99 32.47 -44.65 -23.88
CA LYS A 99 33.25 -45.71 -23.23
C LYS A 99 33.86 -46.71 -24.23
N ASN A 100 33.70 -46.44 -25.52
CA ASN A 100 34.34 -47.12 -26.62
C ASN A 100 35.28 -46.18 -27.36
N PHE A 101 35.92 -46.70 -28.40
CA PHE A 101 36.87 -45.94 -29.17
C PHE A 101 36.83 -46.32 -30.65
N ILE A 102 37.02 -45.33 -31.51
CA ILE A 102 37.17 -45.51 -32.95
C ILE A 102 38.65 -45.34 -33.27
N VAL A 103 39.32 -46.44 -33.63
CA VAL A 103 40.74 -46.41 -34.00
C VAL A 103 40.90 -45.67 -35.33
N LYS A 104 40.12 -46.06 -36.34
CA LYS A 104 40.03 -45.42 -37.65
C LYS A 104 38.71 -45.82 -38.31
N SER A 105 37.96 -44.83 -38.76
CA SER A 105 36.86 -44.96 -39.70
C SER A 105 37.07 -43.93 -40.81
N PHE A 106 36.92 -44.35 -42.06
CA PHE A 106 36.99 -43.48 -43.22
C PHE A 106 35.83 -43.81 -44.14
N THR A 107 35.09 -42.77 -44.51
CA THR A 107 34.06 -42.84 -45.56
C THR A 107 34.43 -41.80 -46.60
N ASP A 108 34.69 -42.24 -47.83
CA ASP A 108 35.11 -41.34 -48.92
C ASP A 108 33.94 -40.51 -49.45
N ASN A 109 32.82 -41.17 -49.74
CA ASN A 109 31.58 -40.54 -50.16
C ASN A 109 30.38 -41.37 -49.68
N GLY A 110 29.75 -40.96 -48.58
CA GLY A 110 28.63 -41.69 -48.00
C GLY A 110 27.60 -40.78 -47.36
N ASN A 111 26.33 -41.20 -47.39
CA ASN A 111 25.27 -40.51 -46.69
C ASN A 111 25.32 -40.77 -45.18
N GLY A 112 24.51 -40.05 -44.40
CA GLY A 112 24.55 -40.16 -42.94
C GLY A 112 24.32 -41.58 -42.42
N SER A 113 23.48 -42.38 -43.08
CA SER A 113 23.26 -43.79 -42.70
C SER A 113 24.50 -44.64 -42.91
N GLN A 114 25.19 -44.45 -44.03
CA GLN A 114 26.43 -45.16 -44.34
C GLN A 114 27.56 -44.74 -43.38
N ILE A 115 27.71 -43.45 -43.12
CA ILE A 115 28.73 -42.94 -42.19
C ILE A 115 28.48 -43.46 -40.77
N MET A 116 27.25 -43.35 -40.26
CA MET A 116 26.87 -43.83 -38.92
C MET A 116 27.06 -45.35 -38.78
N THR A 117 26.76 -46.12 -39.83
CA THR A 117 27.03 -47.57 -39.89
C THR A 117 28.53 -47.86 -39.86
N ASN A 118 29.34 -47.11 -40.62
CA ASN A 118 30.79 -47.27 -40.64
C ASN A 118 31.42 -46.92 -39.29
N LEU A 119 30.93 -45.89 -38.60
CA LEU A 119 31.37 -45.58 -37.23
C LEU A 119 31.05 -46.72 -36.26
N LYS A 120 29.85 -47.29 -36.32
CA LYS A 120 29.46 -48.45 -35.52
C LYS A 120 30.35 -49.67 -35.80
N ASN A 121 30.64 -49.96 -37.05
CA ASN A 121 31.50 -51.09 -37.46
C ASN A 121 32.98 -50.87 -37.10
N SER A 122 33.40 -49.63 -36.87
CA SER A 122 34.78 -49.26 -36.53
C SER A 122 35.02 -49.13 -35.02
N LEU A 123 34.03 -49.48 -34.20
CA LEU A 123 34.15 -49.51 -32.75
C LEU A 123 35.12 -50.61 -32.31
N ALA A 124 35.97 -50.31 -31.31
CA ALA A 124 36.92 -51.27 -30.76
C ALA A 124 36.25 -52.43 -30.00
N PHE A 125 35.03 -52.22 -29.47
CA PHE A 125 34.27 -53.20 -28.69
C PHE A 125 32.79 -53.19 -29.07
N ASP A 126 32.09 -54.30 -28.87
CA ASP A 126 30.63 -54.36 -29.06
C ASP A 126 29.89 -53.52 -28.00
N GLN A 127 28.83 -52.82 -28.42
CA GLN A 127 27.97 -52.02 -27.55
C GLN A 127 26.50 -52.09 -27.97
N LYS A 128 25.61 -51.78 -27.02
CA LYS A 128 24.14 -51.79 -27.22
C LYS A 128 23.62 -50.61 -28.06
N PHE A 129 24.45 -49.63 -28.40
CA PHE A 129 24.01 -48.42 -29.08
C PHE A 129 23.71 -48.65 -30.57
N ASN A 130 22.63 -48.06 -31.04
CA ASN A 130 22.28 -47.98 -32.45
C ASN A 130 22.74 -46.64 -33.02
N TYR A 131 23.32 -46.70 -34.22
CA TYR A 131 23.79 -45.54 -34.95
C TYR A 131 22.89 -45.40 -36.17
N LEU A 132 21.99 -44.44 -36.14
CA LEU A 132 20.90 -44.26 -37.10
C LEU A 132 21.05 -42.90 -37.79
N SER A 133 20.49 -42.75 -38.98
CA SER A 133 20.43 -41.44 -39.64
C SER A 133 19.32 -41.34 -40.68
N ASN A 134 18.81 -40.12 -40.89
CA ASN A 134 17.95 -39.77 -42.02
C ASN A 134 18.59 -38.73 -42.98
N VAL A 135 19.89 -38.46 -42.80
CA VAL A 135 20.63 -37.50 -43.63
C VAL A 135 21.00 -38.14 -44.96
N GLY A 136 20.41 -37.61 -46.03
CA GLY A 136 20.57 -38.15 -47.39
C GLY A 136 21.73 -37.55 -48.19
N THR A 137 22.28 -36.41 -47.75
CA THR A 137 23.46 -35.79 -48.38
C THR A 137 24.69 -36.64 -48.14
N THR A 138 25.57 -36.73 -49.14
CA THR A 138 26.77 -37.57 -49.10
C THR A 138 27.99 -36.72 -48.79
N HIS A 139 28.86 -37.23 -47.91
CA HIS A 139 30.03 -36.52 -47.42
C HIS A 139 31.22 -37.46 -47.28
N GLN A 140 32.42 -36.87 -47.34
CA GLN A 140 33.63 -37.51 -46.85
C GLN A 140 33.70 -37.32 -45.33
N PHE A 141 34.00 -38.38 -44.58
CA PHE A 141 34.16 -38.28 -43.13
C PHE A 141 35.25 -39.20 -42.59
N THR A 142 36.11 -38.65 -41.75
CA THR A 142 37.16 -39.40 -41.04
C THR A 142 36.97 -39.26 -39.54
N ALA A 143 36.91 -40.39 -38.83
CA ALA A 143 37.03 -40.44 -37.37
C ALA A 143 38.25 -41.27 -37.01
N ARG A 144 39.22 -40.67 -36.33
CA ARG A 144 40.48 -41.35 -36.00
C ARG A 144 40.87 -41.07 -34.56
N GLN A 145 41.16 -42.13 -33.81
CA GLN A 145 41.59 -42.07 -32.42
C GLN A 145 40.66 -41.23 -31.53
N VAL A 146 39.35 -41.42 -31.72
CA VAL A 146 38.32 -40.55 -31.13
C VAL A 146 37.20 -41.40 -30.54
N ALA A 147 36.54 -40.88 -29.50
CA ALA A 147 35.34 -41.51 -28.96
C ALA A 147 34.13 -41.26 -29.89
N PRO A 148 33.14 -42.16 -29.97
CA PRO A 148 32.10 -42.08 -31.00
C PRO A 148 31.25 -40.80 -30.97
N VAL A 149 30.80 -40.34 -29.80
CA VAL A 149 30.00 -39.10 -29.69
C VAL A 149 30.89 -37.87 -29.88
N GLU A 150 32.17 -37.93 -29.47
CA GLU A 150 33.14 -36.87 -29.78
C GLU A 150 33.36 -36.71 -31.29
N ALA A 151 33.38 -37.82 -32.04
CA ALA A 151 33.45 -37.77 -33.50
C ALA A 151 32.19 -37.14 -34.11
N ILE A 152 31.02 -37.32 -33.49
CA ILE A 152 29.75 -36.84 -34.03
C ILE A 152 29.52 -35.36 -33.73
N ILE A 153 29.59 -34.95 -32.46
CA ILE A 153 29.27 -33.58 -32.00
C ILE A 153 30.41 -32.89 -31.23
N GLY A 154 31.46 -33.61 -30.84
CA GLY A 154 32.54 -33.10 -29.99
C GLY A 154 33.81 -32.76 -30.76
N SER A 155 34.97 -33.05 -30.14
CA SER A 155 36.28 -32.82 -30.78
C SER A 155 36.76 -34.05 -31.54
N ASN A 156 36.88 -33.95 -32.85
CA ASN A 156 37.40 -35.01 -33.72
C ASN A 156 38.92 -34.87 -33.97
N ASN A 157 39.68 -34.67 -32.89
CA ASN A 157 41.14 -34.50 -32.91
C ASN A 157 41.65 -33.43 -33.90
N GLY A 158 40.97 -32.28 -33.93
CA GLY A 158 41.31 -31.17 -34.83
C GLY A 158 40.66 -31.23 -36.21
N ASN A 159 40.04 -32.35 -36.58
CA ASN A 159 39.15 -32.41 -37.74
C ASN A 159 37.74 -31.95 -37.35
N GLN A 160 36.94 -31.58 -38.36
CA GLN A 160 35.52 -31.27 -38.18
C GLN A 160 34.76 -32.52 -37.70
N ASN A 161 33.79 -32.32 -36.79
CA ASN A 161 32.90 -33.38 -36.32
C ASN A 161 31.77 -33.65 -37.34
N LEU A 162 31.08 -34.78 -37.19
CA LEU A 162 30.12 -35.24 -38.19
C LEU A 162 28.96 -34.26 -38.39
N THR A 163 28.42 -33.68 -37.31
CA THR A 163 27.34 -32.68 -37.41
C THR A 163 27.79 -31.43 -38.15
N GLY A 164 29.04 -31.00 -37.98
CA GLY A 164 29.62 -29.90 -38.73
C GLY A 164 29.78 -30.22 -40.22
N VAL A 165 30.26 -31.42 -40.54
CA VAL A 165 30.44 -31.86 -41.95
C VAL A 165 29.10 -32.00 -42.66
N THR A 166 28.10 -32.55 -41.98
CA THR A 166 26.81 -32.90 -42.59
C THR A 166 25.74 -31.82 -42.47
N SER A 167 26.01 -30.74 -41.72
CA SER A 167 25.02 -29.75 -41.30
C SER A 167 23.80 -30.41 -40.65
N ALA A 168 24.04 -31.40 -39.79
CA ALA A 168 23.02 -32.23 -39.17
C ALA A 168 23.04 -32.11 -37.64
N GLU A 169 22.12 -32.79 -36.98
CA GLU A 169 21.93 -32.74 -35.53
C GLU A 169 21.90 -34.14 -34.93
N LEU A 170 22.45 -34.29 -33.73
CA LEU A 170 22.43 -35.55 -32.99
C LEU A 170 21.26 -35.56 -32.00
N ASP A 171 20.25 -36.38 -32.30
CA ASP A 171 19.18 -36.71 -31.37
C ASP A 171 19.54 -37.97 -30.59
N MET A 172 19.50 -37.88 -29.26
CA MET A 172 19.79 -38.99 -28.37
C MET A 172 18.51 -39.44 -27.71
N ASP A 173 18.13 -40.69 -27.98
CA ASP A 173 16.99 -41.35 -27.35
C ASP A 173 17.47 -42.68 -26.77
N ASN A 174 17.86 -42.64 -25.50
CA ASN A 174 18.41 -43.77 -24.78
C ASN A 174 19.58 -44.47 -25.52
N TYR A 175 19.33 -45.65 -26.12
CA TYR A 175 20.34 -46.42 -26.87
C TYR A 175 20.40 -46.06 -28.36
N ASP A 176 19.52 -45.21 -28.86
CA ASP A 176 19.52 -44.76 -30.24
C ASP A 176 20.22 -43.40 -30.36
N LEU A 177 21.33 -43.40 -31.11
CA LEU A 177 22.04 -42.20 -31.54
C LEU A 177 21.63 -41.90 -32.98
N LYS A 178 20.75 -40.91 -33.15
CA LYS A 178 20.11 -40.58 -34.43
C LYS A 178 20.73 -39.30 -34.99
N LEU A 179 21.50 -39.41 -36.07
CA LEU A 179 21.95 -38.26 -36.84
C LEU A 179 20.80 -37.80 -37.76
N VAL A 180 20.09 -36.77 -37.36
CA VAL A 180 18.93 -36.24 -38.07
C VAL A 180 19.29 -34.95 -38.80
N LYS A 181 18.59 -34.65 -39.91
CA LYS A 181 18.76 -33.35 -40.59
C LYS A 181 18.50 -32.17 -39.65
N GLN A 182 17.45 -32.29 -38.85
CA GLN A 182 16.99 -31.27 -37.91
C GLN A 182 16.13 -31.93 -36.84
N ILE A 183 16.30 -31.51 -35.58
CA ILE A 183 15.42 -31.81 -34.44
C ILE A 183 14.32 -30.74 -34.40
N GLY A 184 13.08 -31.14 -34.16
CA GLY A 184 11.93 -30.25 -34.17
C GLY A 184 11.48 -29.87 -35.58
N SER A 185 10.56 -28.92 -35.66
CA SER A 185 9.87 -28.53 -36.90
C SER A 185 9.51 -27.04 -36.91
N ASP A 186 9.22 -26.49 -38.09
CA ASP A 186 8.60 -25.16 -38.21
C ASP A 186 7.07 -25.34 -38.28
N ASN A 187 6.39 -25.06 -37.17
CA ASN A 187 4.93 -25.11 -37.06
C ASN A 187 4.28 -23.72 -37.21
N GLY A 188 5.03 -22.70 -37.67
CA GLY A 188 4.55 -21.32 -37.80
C GLY A 188 4.37 -20.60 -36.47
N PHE A 189 5.10 -21.04 -35.44
CA PHE A 189 5.06 -20.48 -34.10
C PHE A 189 5.65 -19.06 -34.10
N ARG A 190 4.88 -18.06 -33.64
CA ARG A 190 5.27 -16.65 -33.66
C ARG A 190 5.29 -16.07 -32.27
N ILE A 191 6.28 -15.24 -31.96
CA ILE A 191 6.40 -14.55 -30.69
C ILE A 191 6.72 -13.09 -30.93
N ASP A 192 5.95 -12.21 -30.30
CA ASP A 192 6.26 -10.79 -30.22
C ASP A 192 6.83 -10.47 -28.83
N PHE A 193 8.15 -10.49 -28.67
CA PHE A 193 8.75 -10.05 -27.40
C PHE A 193 8.50 -8.54 -27.19
N GLY A 194 8.09 -8.18 -25.98
CA GLY A 194 8.00 -6.79 -25.52
C GLY A 194 9.31 -6.36 -24.86
N ILE A 195 9.59 -5.04 -24.86
CA ILE A 195 10.83 -4.47 -24.36
C ILE A 195 11.07 -4.83 -22.88
N ASN A 196 12.23 -5.43 -22.60
CA ASN A 196 12.92 -5.61 -21.31
C ASN A 196 12.04 -5.84 -20.06
N LEU A 197 11.84 -7.11 -19.74
CA LEU A 197 11.31 -7.58 -18.45
C LEU A 197 12.31 -8.52 -17.80
N GLU A 198 12.30 -8.62 -16.46
CA GLU A 198 13.15 -9.53 -15.66
C GLU A 198 13.09 -11.01 -16.12
N ALA A 199 12.07 -11.39 -16.89
CA ALA A 199 11.83 -12.74 -17.40
C ALA A 199 12.48 -13.06 -18.77
N ILE A 200 12.86 -12.06 -19.57
CA ILE A 200 13.37 -12.26 -20.94
C ILE A 200 14.62 -11.40 -21.15
N GLU A 201 15.73 -12.04 -21.52
CA GLU A 201 16.98 -11.40 -21.91
C GLU A 201 17.16 -11.57 -23.43
N GLU A 202 17.34 -10.45 -24.15
CA GLU A 202 17.49 -10.38 -25.61
C GLU A 202 18.90 -9.87 -25.95
N GLU A 203 19.59 -10.58 -26.84
CA GLU A 203 20.86 -10.18 -27.42
C GLU A 203 20.76 -10.27 -28.94
N ILE A 204 20.89 -9.12 -29.63
CA ILE A 204 20.91 -9.04 -31.10
C ILE A 204 22.26 -8.45 -31.55
N ASP A 205 22.96 -9.18 -32.39
CA ASP A 205 24.19 -8.75 -33.06
C ASP A 205 23.88 -8.38 -34.53
N GLU A 206 23.85 -7.06 -34.78
CA GLU A 206 23.72 -6.47 -36.12
C GLU A 206 25.07 -6.19 -36.79
N GLU A 207 26.20 -6.27 -36.07
CA GLU A 207 27.52 -5.95 -36.61
C GLU A 207 28.10 -7.10 -37.43
N SER A 208 27.72 -8.35 -37.13
CA SER A 208 28.21 -9.53 -37.84
C SER A 208 27.48 -9.86 -39.15
N ILE A 209 26.50 -9.05 -39.57
CA ILE A 209 25.77 -9.21 -40.82
C ILE A 209 26.73 -9.03 -42.01
N VAL A 210 26.72 -10.00 -42.93
CA VAL A 210 27.45 -9.99 -44.20
C VAL A 210 26.45 -10.22 -45.32
N ASN A 211 26.34 -9.28 -46.26
CA ASN A 211 25.45 -9.38 -47.42
C ASN A 211 26.20 -9.36 -48.76
N SER A 212 27.54 -9.23 -48.72
CA SER A 212 28.42 -9.26 -49.89
C SER A 212 29.69 -10.05 -49.54
N LEU A 213 29.98 -11.11 -50.32
CA LEU A 213 31.10 -12.02 -50.06
C LEU A 213 32.18 -11.92 -51.12
N TYR A 214 33.42 -11.69 -50.68
CA TYR A 214 34.62 -11.89 -51.50
C TYR A 214 35.13 -13.31 -51.30
N LEU A 215 35.12 -14.12 -52.35
CA LEU A 215 35.41 -15.55 -52.25
C LEU A 215 36.79 -15.87 -52.86
N VAL A 216 37.57 -16.67 -52.14
CA VAL A 216 38.85 -17.21 -52.61
C VAL A 216 38.82 -18.73 -52.51
N GLY A 217 39.11 -19.41 -53.62
CA GLY A 217 39.15 -20.87 -53.71
C GLY A 217 40.58 -21.44 -53.66
N GLY A 218 40.71 -22.72 -54.01
CA GLY A 218 42.01 -23.37 -54.16
C GLY A 218 42.67 -23.08 -55.51
N VAL A 219 43.97 -23.38 -55.61
CA VAL A 219 44.67 -23.42 -56.91
C VAL A 219 44.07 -24.55 -57.76
N PRO A 220 43.67 -24.30 -59.02
CA PRO A 220 43.10 -25.32 -59.90
C PRO A 220 44.07 -26.49 -60.14
N ASP A 221 43.54 -27.71 -60.15
CA ASP A 221 44.34 -28.92 -60.41
C ASP A 221 44.65 -29.04 -61.90
N ASN A 222 45.61 -28.26 -62.41
CA ASN A 222 46.28 -28.45 -63.71
C ASN A 222 47.61 -27.67 -63.78
N ASP A 223 48.70 -28.43 -63.71
CA ASP A 223 50.10 -28.09 -63.99
C ASP A 223 50.84 -27.21 -62.95
N TYR A 224 51.89 -27.81 -62.35
CA TYR A 224 52.63 -27.37 -61.16
C TYR A 224 53.86 -26.47 -61.46
N ASP A 225 54.01 -26.00 -62.70
CA ASP A 225 55.24 -25.33 -63.16
C ASP A 225 55.25 -23.80 -63.02
N GLU A 226 54.18 -23.16 -62.53
CA GLU A 226 54.17 -21.73 -62.19
C GLU A 226 53.40 -21.47 -60.88
N ASP A 227 53.86 -20.51 -60.07
CA ASP A 227 53.10 -19.94 -58.94
C ASP A 227 51.79 -19.36 -59.49
N LYS A 228 50.70 -20.13 -59.39
CA LYS A 228 49.37 -19.70 -59.79
C LYS A 228 48.61 -19.18 -58.58
N GLU A 229 48.02 -18.00 -58.76
CA GLU A 229 47.11 -17.42 -57.79
C GLU A 229 45.87 -18.32 -57.61
N PRO A 230 45.31 -18.41 -56.38
CA PRO A 230 44.04 -19.09 -56.15
C PRO A 230 42.93 -18.51 -57.01
N ILE A 231 41.89 -19.30 -57.31
CA ILE A 231 40.71 -18.75 -57.98
C ILE A 231 40.02 -17.74 -57.08
N GLU A 232 39.54 -16.65 -57.65
CA GLU A 232 38.80 -15.63 -56.92
C GLU A 232 37.46 -15.36 -57.59
N TYR A 233 36.45 -15.04 -56.78
CA TYR A 233 35.17 -14.52 -57.26
C TYR A 233 34.86 -13.23 -56.51
N GLY A 234 34.65 -12.15 -57.28
CA GLY A 234 34.54 -10.78 -56.81
C GLY A 234 33.58 -10.58 -55.63
N TYR A 235 32.33 -10.21 -55.88
CA TYR A 235 31.33 -10.04 -54.81
C TYR A 235 30.09 -10.86 -55.12
N LEU A 236 29.86 -11.90 -54.30
CA LEU A 236 28.59 -12.61 -54.27
C LEU A 236 27.64 -11.87 -53.32
N GLU A 237 26.56 -11.31 -53.88
CA GLU A 237 25.59 -10.48 -53.15
C GLU A 237 24.20 -11.12 -53.15
N ILE A 238 23.45 -10.85 -52.07
CA ILE A 238 22.01 -11.12 -52.02
C ILE A 238 21.23 -10.00 -52.73
N ASP A 239 19.96 -10.27 -53.06
CA ASP A 239 19.09 -9.27 -53.68
C ASP A 239 18.85 -8.08 -52.73
N GLY A 240 18.93 -6.84 -53.25
CA GLY A 240 18.66 -5.62 -52.49
C GLY A 240 19.87 -4.95 -51.84
N VAL A 241 21.10 -5.43 -52.10
CA VAL A 241 22.33 -4.75 -51.68
C VAL A 241 22.50 -3.44 -52.46
N THR A 242 22.66 -2.34 -51.73
CA THR A 242 22.98 -1.00 -52.24
C THR A 242 24.39 -0.61 -51.78
N ASN A 243 24.86 0.58 -52.14
CA ASN A 243 26.14 1.07 -51.61
C ASN A 243 26.04 1.47 -50.12
N GLU A 244 24.84 1.75 -49.62
CA GLU A 244 24.61 2.26 -48.26
C GLU A 244 24.48 1.15 -47.22
N ASN A 245 23.91 0.00 -47.59
CA ASN A 245 23.69 -1.14 -46.67
C ASN A 245 24.74 -2.26 -46.81
N ARG A 246 25.77 -2.07 -47.64
CA ARG A 246 26.75 -3.11 -47.98
C ARG A 246 27.64 -3.47 -46.79
N ARG A 247 27.70 -4.76 -46.47
CA ARG A 247 28.59 -5.35 -45.46
C ARG A 247 29.38 -6.49 -46.09
N ILE A 248 30.70 -6.27 -46.26
CA ILE A 248 31.59 -7.16 -46.99
C ILE A 248 32.36 -8.07 -46.04
N ALA A 249 32.44 -9.36 -46.34
CA ALA A 249 33.42 -10.25 -45.71
C ALA A 249 34.16 -11.13 -46.73
N LYS A 250 35.42 -11.43 -46.42
CA LYS A 250 36.23 -12.41 -47.16
C LYS A 250 35.94 -13.82 -46.63
N ARG A 251 35.82 -14.79 -47.53
CA ARG A 251 35.68 -16.22 -47.20
C ARG A 251 36.55 -17.07 -48.12
N GLU A 252 37.19 -18.08 -47.56
CA GLU A 252 38.17 -18.92 -48.26
C GLU A 252 37.76 -20.40 -48.19
N ASN A 253 37.80 -21.12 -49.31
CA ASN A 253 37.59 -22.56 -49.38
C ASN A 253 38.55 -23.22 -50.37
N GLY A 254 39.63 -23.81 -49.83
CA GLY A 254 40.70 -24.44 -50.62
C GLY A 254 40.27 -25.70 -51.41
N ASP A 255 39.10 -26.27 -51.11
CA ASP A 255 38.55 -27.45 -51.77
C ASP A 255 37.79 -27.09 -53.06
N CYS A 256 37.34 -25.83 -53.21
CA CYS A 256 36.73 -25.36 -54.44
C CYS A 256 37.82 -25.08 -55.48
N LYS A 257 37.88 -25.87 -56.56
CA LYS A 257 38.92 -25.75 -57.61
C LYS A 257 38.42 -25.02 -58.85
N THR A 258 37.12 -24.76 -58.94
CA THR A 258 36.48 -23.99 -60.02
C THR A 258 35.64 -22.83 -59.47
N VAL A 259 35.45 -21.77 -60.28
CA VAL A 259 34.65 -20.60 -59.89
C VAL A 259 33.19 -20.99 -59.63
N ASP A 260 32.62 -21.92 -60.40
CA ASP A 260 31.24 -22.38 -60.20
C ASP A 260 31.05 -23.12 -58.87
N GLU A 261 32.02 -23.94 -58.46
CA GLU A 261 32.04 -24.58 -57.14
C GLU A 261 32.15 -23.54 -56.02
N LEU A 262 33.01 -22.53 -56.22
CA LEU A 262 33.20 -21.45 -55.26
C LEU A 262 31.94 -20.58 -55.08
N ILE A 263 31.26 -20.23 -56.18
CA ILE A 263 29.96 -19.51 -56.12
C ILE A 263 28.91 -20.36 -55.44
N LYS A 264 28.83 -21.66 -55.78
CA LYS A 264 27.85 -22.58 -55.19
C LYS A 264 28.08 -22.71 -53.68
N TRP A 265 29.33 -22.82 -53.25
CA TRP A 265 29.70 -22.78 -51.83
C TRP A 265 29.37 -21.44 -51.18
N GLY A 266 29.70 -20.31 -51.81
CA GLY A 266 29.36 -18.98 -51.30
C GLY A 266 27.85 -18.80 -51.08
N LYS A 267 27.00 -19.33 -51.98
CA LYS A 267 25.54 -19.33 -51.81
C LYS A 267 25.11 -20.13 -50.57
N THR A 268 25.77 -21.24 -50.26
CA THR A 268 25.48 -22.00 -49.04
C THR A 268 25.76 -21.21 -47.76
N LEU A 269 26.67 -20.23 -47.77
CA LEU A 269 26.90 -19.37 -46.60
C LEU A 269 25.72 -18.41 -46.37
N PHE A 270 25.02 -17.99 -47.42
CA PHE A 270 23.77 -17.23 -47.27
C PHE A 270 22.60 -18.15 -46.93
N ASP A 271 22.45 -19.27 -47.63
CA ASP A 271 21.29 -20.15 -47.50
C ASP A 271 21.29 -20.96 -46.20
N ASN A 272 22.46 -21.46 -45.77
CA ASN A 272 22.58 -22.36 -44.61
C ASN A 272 23.09 -21.62 -43.36
N ASP A 273 24.18 -20.86 -43.50
CA ASP A 273 24.80 -20.16 -42.37
C ASP A 273 24.10 -18.83 -42.07
N ARG A 274 23.19 -18.39 -42.96
CA ARG A 274 22.34 -17.20 -42.83
C ARG A 274 23.12 -15.95 -42.40
N ILE A 275 24.35 -15.81 -42.89
CA ILE A 275 25.27 -14.72 -42.51
C ILE A 275 24.73 -13.32 -42.83
N HIS A 276 23.68 -13.22 -43.64
CA HIS A 276 23.03 -11.99 -44.07
C HIS A 276 21.89 -11.55 -43.14
N GLU A 277 21.60 -12.33 -42.10
CA GLU A 277 20.60 -12.00 -41.09
C GLU A 277 21.27 -11.61 -39.76
N PRO A 278 20.64 -10.73 -38.95
CA PRO A 278 21.11 -10.45 -37.61
C PRO A 278 21.05 -11.71 -36.78
N LYS A 279 22.04 -11.87 -35.92
CA LYS A 279 22.08 -13.00 -35.02
C LYS A 279 21.38 -12.62 -33.73
N ALA A 280 20.43 -13.43 -33.28
CA ALA A 280 19.61 -13.16 -32.11
C ALA A 280 19.64 -14.35 -31.15
N THR A 281 19.59 -14.02 -29.86
CA THR A 281 19.46 -14.96 -28.76
C THR A 281 18.47 -14.42 -27.75
N HIS A 282 17.44 -15.20 -27.45
CA HIS A 282 16.47 -14.92 -26.39
C HIS A 282 16.54 -15.97 -25.29
N THR A 283 16.91 -15.55 -24.08
CA THR A 283 16.84 -16.38 -22.88
C THR A 283 15.58 -16.03 -22.09
N VAL A 284 14.70 -17.01 -21.91
CA VAL A 284 13.38 -16.82 -21.28
C VAL A 284 13.29 -17.64 -19.98
N SER A 285 13.11 -16.95 -18.86
CA SER A 285 12.78 -17.54 -17.56
C SER A 285 11.28 -17.84 -17.49
N MET A 286 10.93 -19.11 -17.72
CA MET A 286 9.53 -19.57 -17.70
C MET A 286 8.90 -19.48 -16.31
N VAL A 287 9.70 -19.52 -15.25
CA VAL A 287 9.22 -19.35 -13.87
C VAL A 287 8.80 -17.91 -13.60
N ALA A 288 9.59 -16.94 -14.06
CA ALA A 288 9.22 -15.52 -13.94
C ALA A 288 8.01 -15.20 -14.82
N LEU A 289 8.00 -15.75 -16.05
CA LEU A 289 6.93 -15.54 -17.02
C LEU A 289 5.58 -16.14 -16.60
N GLU A 290 5.57 -17.25 -15.86
CA GLU A 290 4.31 -17.82 -15.32
C GLU A 290 3.60 -16.86 -14.35
N HIS A 291 4.36 -15.96 -13.70
CA HIS A 291 3.85 -15.03 -12.70
C HIS A 291 3.52 -13.64 -13.27
N THR A 292 3.71 -13.40 -14.56
CA THR A 292 3.35 -12.15 -15.24
C THR A 292 2.01 -12.28 -15.97
N LEU A 293 0.96 -11.64 -15.42
CA LEU A 293 -0.41 -11.69 -15.96
C LEU A 293 -0.52 -11.28 -17.43
N GLU A 294 0.25 -10.26 -17.84
CA GLU A 294 0.26 -9.71 -19.21
C GLU A 294 0.79 -10.70 -20.25
N TYR A 295 1.56 -11.71 -19.82
CA TYR A 295 2.23 -12.67 -20.67
C TYR A 295 1.69 -14.10 -20.50
N GLY A 296 0.51 -14.25 -19.92
CA GLY A 296 -0.12 -15.55 -19.73
C GLY A 296 -0.31 -16.33 -21.03
N GLU A 297 -0.67 -15.66 -22.13
CA GLU A 297 -0.80 -16.29 -23.46
C GLU A 297 0.58 -16.70 -24.01
N MET A 298 1.57 -15.79 -23.94
CA MET A 298 2.94 -16.08 -24.38
C MET A 298 3.58 -17.23 -23.58
N TYR A 299 3.30 -17.35 -22.29
CA TYR A 299 3.72 -18.50 -21.49
C TYR A 299 3.12 -19.81 -22.00
N GLN A 300 1.82 -19.84 -22.33
CA GLN A 300 1.17 -21.05 -22.85
C GLN A 300 1.74 -21.44 -24.21
N GLU A 301 1.99 -20.45 -25.07
CA GLU A 301 2.63 -20.63 -26.36
C GLU A 301 4.05 -21.20 -26.19
N LEU A 302 4.91 -20.55 -25.41
CA LEU A 302 6.28 -21.01 -25.16
C LEU A 302 6.34 -22.38 -24.48
N ALA A 303 5.40 -22.67 -23.58
CA ALA A 303 5.30 -23.97 -22.92
C ALA A 303 4.91 -25.10 -23.90
N SER A 304 4.32 -24.76 -25.05
CA SER A 304 3.96 -25.72 -26.10
C SER A 304 5.10 -26.01 -27.09
N LEU A 305 6.19 -25.23 -27.03
CA LEU A 305 7.32 -25.37 -27.95
C LEU A 305 8.15 -26.61 -27.60
N HIS A 306 8.55 -27.38 -28.62
CA HIS A 306 9.44 -28.53 -28.44
C HIS A 306 10.89 -28.16 -28.76
N PHE A 307 11.81 -28.93 -28.20
CA PHE A 307 13.23 -28.76 -28.45
C PHE A 307 13.55 -28.84 -29.95
N GLY A 308 14.27 -27.84 -30.46
CA GLY A 308 14.61 -27.70 -31.87
C GLY A 308 13.53 -27.10 -32.77
N ASP A 309 12.30 -26.86 -32.28
CA ASP A 309 11.26 -26.18 -33.04
C ASP A 309 11.69 -24.75 -33.43
N VAL A 310 11.19 -24.29 -34.56
CA VAL A 310 11.41 -22.92 -35.08
C VAL A 310 10.39 -21.98 -34.46
N ALA A 311 10.87 -20.85 -33.94
CA ALA A 311 10.10 -19.71 -33.48
C ALA A 311 10.41 -18.48 -34.35
N HIS A 312 9.36 -17.85 -34.87
CA HIS A 312 9.44 -16.61 -35.64
C HIS A 312 9.27 -15.45 -34.65
N VAL A 313 10.39 -14.82 -34.27
CA VAL A 313 10.46 -13.82 -33.23
C VAL A 313 10.51 -12.43 -33.85
N ARG A 314 9.61 -11.53 -33.44
CA ARG A 314 9.64 -10.13 -33.92
C ARG A 314 10.48 -9.26 -33.00
N ALA A 315 11.62 -8.80 -33.51
CA ALA A 315 12.44 -7.79 -32.84
C ALA A 315 11.79 -6.41 -33.03
N LYS A 316 11.02 -5.96 -32.03
CA LYS A 316 10.18 -4.74 -32.14
C LYS A 316 10.97 -3.46 -32.45
N GLU A 317 12.20 -3.34 -31.94
CA GLU A 317 13.03 -2.13 -32.16
C GLU A 317 13.56 -2.03 -33.60
N LEU A 318 13.74 -3.18 -34.26
CA LEU A 318 14.25 -3.27 -35.63
C LEU A 318 13.15 -3.45 -36.68
N ASP A 319 11.91 -3.73 -36.23
CA ASP A 319 10.75 -4.07 -37.08
C ASP A 319 11.01 -5.21 -38.06
N ILE A 320 11.79 -6.22 -37.62
CA ILE A 320 12.13 -7.41 -38.40
C ILE A 320 11.65 -8.68 -37.69
N GLU A 321 11.28 -9.69 -38.48
CA GLU A 321 11.00 -11.05 -38.01
C GLU A 321 12.28 -11.90 -38.17
N ILE A 322 12.78 -12.43 -37.06
CA ILE A 322 13.96 -13.29 -37.00
C ILE A 322 13.50 -14.72 -36.74
N LYS A 323 14.01 -15.67 -37.53
CA LYS A 323 13.71 -17.10 -37.34
C LYS A 323 14.74 -17.73 -36.43
N GLU A 324 14.34 -17.98 -35.19
CA GLU A 324 15.12 -18.62 -34.14
C GLU A 324 14.65 -20.06 -33.91
N ARG A 325 15.43 -20.85 -33.17
CA ARG A 325 15.09 -22.21 -32.75
C ARG A 325 15.31 -22.38 -31.26
N MET A 326 14.55 -23.26 -30.62
CA MET A 326 14.87 -23.66 -29.24
C MET A 326 16.14 -24.52 -29.24
N VAL A 327 17.26 -23.88 -28.94
CA VAL A 327 18.60 -24.49 -28.94
C VAL A 327 19.01 -25.01 -27.56
N GLU A 328 18.36 -24.52 -26.50
CA GLU A 328 18.55 -25.02 -25.14
C GLU A 328 17.25 -24.93 -24.30
N TYR A 329 17.10 -25.84 -23.35
CA TYR A 329 16.12 -25.72 -22.28
C TYR A 329 16.67 -26.24 -20.95
N THR A 330 16.11 -25.72 -19.86
CA THR A 330 16.14 -26.35 -18.55
C THR A 330 14.72 -26.70 -18.12
N TYR A 331 14.48 -27.93 -17.69
CA TYR A 331 13.16 -28.49 -17.43
C TYR A 331 13.07 -29.10 -16.03
N PHE A 332 11.94 -28.91 -15.36
CA PHE A 332 11.61 -29.53 -14.08
C PHE A 332 10.81 -30.83 -14.31
N PRO A 333 11.45 -32.01 -14.43
CA PRO A 333 10.77 -33.28 -14.65
C PRO A 333 9.71 -33.63 -13.61
N THR A 334 9.81 -33.13 -12.37
CA THR A 334 8.79 -33.41 -11.34
C THR A 334 7.54 -32.54 -11.46
N LEU A 335 7.64 -31.39 -12.15
CA LEU A 335 6.53 -30.45 -12.35
C LEU A 335 5.93 -30.53 -13.76
N GLY A 336 6.67 -31.09 -14.71
CA GLY A 336 6.22 -31.16 -16.09
C GLY A 336 6.36 -29.83 -16.84
N LYS A 337 7.25 -28.93 -16.39
CA LYS A 337 7.36 -27.54 -16.88
C LYS A 337 8.79 -27.13 -17.18
N TYR A 338 8.96 -26.26 -18.18
CA TYR A 338 10.22 -25.57 -18.41
C TYR A 338 10.52 -24.61 -17.25
N LYS A 339 11.80 -24.56 -16.87
CA LYS A 339 12.38 -23.55 -16.00
C LYS A 339 12.87 -22.37 -16.84
N ASP A 340 13.67 -22.70 -17.87
CA ASP A 340 14.29 -21.75 -18.79
C ASP A 340 14.21 -22.31 -20.22
N ILE A 341 13.98 -21.44 -21.19
CA ILE A 341 14.00 -21.73 -22.63
C ILE A 341 14.93 -20.74 -23.30
N VAL A 342 15.64 -21.22 -24.31
CA VAL A 342 16.70 -20.46 -24.95
C VAL A 342 16.51 -20.58 -26.47
N LEU A 343 16.10 -19.48 -27.10
CA LEU A 343 15.86 -19.37 -28.53
C LEU A 343 17.07 -18.73 -29.22
N GLY A 344 17.45 -19.23 -30.38
CA GLY A 344 18.60 -18.72 -31.12
C GLY A 344 18.61 -19.09 -32.59
N ASN A 345 19.19 -18.23 -33.43
CA ASN A 345 19.36 -18.48 -34.86
C ASN A 345 20.81 -18.76 -35.29
N ASP A 346 21.80 -18.56 -34.41
CA ASP A 346 23.20 -18.90 -34.67
C ASP A 346 23.80 -19.76 -33.54
N LEU A 347 24.09 -21.01 -33.85
CA LEU A 347 24.71 -21.96 -32.92
C LEU A 347 26.15 -21.59 -32.52
N SER A 348 26.87 -20.79 -33.32
CA SER A 348 28.24 -20.34 -33.07
C SER A 348 28.33 -19.25 -31.99
N LEU A 349 27.38 -18.31 -31.95
CA LEU A 349 27.20 -17.40 -30.82
C LEU A 349 26.89 -18.20 -29.54
N TYR A 350 26.04 -19.22 -29.66
CA TYR A 350 25.75 -20.14 -28.57
C TYR A 350 26.95 -20.96 -28.12
N THR A 351 27.80 -21.51 -28.99
CA THR A 351 28.98 -22.26 -28.51
C THR A 351 30.00 -21.38 -27.78
N SER A 352 30.02 -20.08 -28.09
CA SER A 352 30.82 -19.05 -27.40
C SER A 352 30.20 -18.69 -26.05
N ALA A 353 28.88 -18.47 -26.03
CA ALA A 353 28.09 -18.16 -24.84
C ALA A 353 27.94 -19.36 -23.90
N VAL A 354 27.79 -20.59 -24.38
CA VAL A 354 27.72 -21.86 -23.62
C VAL A 354 29.09 -22.23 -23.06
N ASN A 355 30.21 -21.97 -23.75
CA ASN A 355 31.51 -22.09 -23.11
C ASN A 355 31.69 -21.08 -21.98
N THR A 356 31.12 -19.88 -22.12
CA THR A 356 31.17 -18.82 -21.11
C THR A 356 30.22 -19.11 -19.96
N GLN A 357 28.96 -19.48 -20.19
CA GLN A 357 27.94 -19.83 -19.22
C GLN A 357 28.16 -21.20 -18.57
N ALA A 358 28.69 -22.21 -19.27
CA ALA A 358 29.17 -23.43 -18.63
C ALA A 358 30.39 -23.14 -17.75
N GLN A 359 31.27 -22.20 -18.14
CA GLN A 359 32.32 -21.67 -17.26
C GLN A 359 31.76 -20.78 -16.14
N GLU A 360 30.64 -20.09 -16.30
CA GLU A 360 30.03 -19.26 -15.27
C GLU A 360 29.19 -20.07 -14.28
N LEU A 361 28.46 -21.10 -14.72
CA LEU A 361 27.83 -22.09 -13.85
C LEU A 361 28.92 -22.86 -13.11
N LYS A 362 30.00 -23.24 -13.80
CA LYS A 362 31.19 -23.82 -13.18
C LYS A 362 31.85 -22.82 -12.24
N LYS A 363 31.96 -21.53 -12.54
CA LYS A 363 32.45 -20.47 -11.62
C LYS A 363 31.48 -20.17 -10.48
N LYS A 364 30.17 -20.28 -10.60
CA LYS A 364 29.21 -20.08 -9.48
C LYS A 364 29.23 -21.29 -8.54
N ILE A 365 29.36 -22.50 -9.10
CA ILE A 365 29.52 -23.76 -8.37
C ILE A 365 30.92 -23.88 -7.75
N ASP A 366 31.94 -23.46 -8.48
CA ASP A 366 33.35 -23.50 -8.08
C ASP A 366 33.67 -22.31 -7.18
N ASN A 367 33.27 -21.05 -7.41
CA ASN A 367 33.54 -19.94 -6.46
C ASN A 367 32.99 -20.18 -5.06
N ARG A 368 31.80 -20.80 -4.91
CA ARG A 368 31.29 -21.20 -3.59
C ARG A 368 32.13 -22.31 -2.94
N THR A 369 32.72 -23.18 -3.74
CA THR A 369 33.55 -24.30 -3.29
C THR A 369 35.01 -23.87 -3.09
N GLU A 370 35.58 -23.08 -3.99
CA GLU A 370 36.92 -22.48 -4.03
C GLU A 370 37.09 -21.41 -2.97
N THR A 371 36.12 -20.54 -2.66
CA THR A 371 36.32 -19.63 -1.51
C THR A 371 36.43 -20.41 -0.20
N LEU A 372 35.67 -21.49 -0.03
CA LEU A 372 35.78 -22.38 1.13
C LEU A 372 37.03 -23.25 1.10
N VAL A 373 37.36 -23.84 -0.05
CA VAL A 373 38.54 -24.67 -0.27
C VAL A 373 39.81 -23.83 -0.19
N GLN A 374 39.83 -22.60 -0.71
CA GLN A 374 40.95 -21.65 -0.59
C GLN A 374 41.13 -21.18 0.84
N ASN A 375 40.06 -20.96 1.61
CA ASN A 375 40.19 -20.70 3.05
C ASN A 375 40.76 -21.92 3.79
N VAL A 376 40.33 -23.13 3.43
CA VAL A 376 40.88 -24.39 3.98
C VAL A 376 42.33 -24.61 3.53
N LEU A 377 42.69 -24.31 2.28
CA LEU A 377 44.04 -24.43 1.72
C LEU A 377 44.98 -23.36 2.30
N ASN A 378 44.51 -22.13 2.51
CA ASN A 378 45.26 -21.07 3.18
C ASN A 378 45.51 -21.44 4.65
N ALA A 379 44.49 -21.92 5.36
CA ALA A 379 44.65 -22.43 6.73
C ALA A 379 45.59 -23.64 6.78
N THR A 380 45.47 -24.57 5.82
CA THR A 380 46.35 -25.74 5.71
C THR A 380 47.80 -25.29 5.44
N ALA A 381 48.04 -24.39 4.48
CA ALA A 381 49.36 -23.87 4.15
C ALA A 381 50.00 -23.09 5.31
N TRP A 382 49.22 -22.31 6.06
CA TRP A 382 49.71 -21.63 7.28
C TRP A 382 50.09 -22.60 8.40
N ILE A 383 49.38 -23.72 8.53
CA ILE A 383 49.66 -24.75 9.55
C ILE A 383 50.83 -25.67 9.12
N THR A 384 50.91 -26.05 7.84
CA THR A 384 51.92 -26.99 7.33
C THR A 384 53.21 -26.31 6.85
N GLY A 385 53.20 -24.98 6.65
CA GLY A 385 54.33 -24.20 6.12
C GLY A 385 55.31 -23.67 7.17
N ASN A 386 55.07 -23.88 8.46
CA ASN A 386 55.94 -23.37 9.53
C ASN A 386 57.07 -24.37 9.83
N SER A 387 58.29 -24.09 9.34
CA SER A 387 59.51 -24.75 9.84
C SER A 387 59.98 -24.04 11.11
N GLY A 388 59.71 -24.64 12.26
CA GLY A 388 60.15 -24.12 13.56
C GLY A 388 59.00 -23.99 14.57
N GLY A 389 59.30 -24.37 15.81
CA GLY A 389 58.38 -24.40 16.96
C GLY A 389 58.91 -25.37 18.01
N HIS A 390 58.69 -25.08 19.28
CA HIS A 390 59.13 -25.93 20.39
C HIS A 390 57.92 -26.52 21.10
N VAL A 391 57.89 -27.85 21.19
CA VAL A 391 56.88 -28.57 21.99
C VAL A 391 57.46 -28.82 23.38
N VAL A 392 56.83 -28.26 24.40
CA VAL A 392 57.22 -28.43 25.80
C VAL A 392 56.10 -29.11 26.57
N PHE A 393 56.44 -30.23 27.21
CA PHE A 393 55.61 -30.91 28.20
C PHE A 393 55.91 -30.32 29.58
N ARG A 394 54.91 -29.72 30.25
CA ARG A 394 55.11 -29.06 31.54
C ARG A 394 54.21 -29.67 32.62
N PRO A 395 54.77 -30.19 33.74
CA PRO A 395 56.18 -30.55 33.93
C PRO A 395 56.62 -31.74 33.03
N GLU A 396 57.92 -31.87 32.77
CA GLU A 396 58.48 -32.85 31.82
C GLU A 396 58.11 -34.31 32.18
N LYS A 397 58.09 -34.63 33.48
CA LYS A 397 57.62 -35.91 34.02
C LYS A 397 56.20 -35.71 34.54
N ALA A 398 55.23 -36.42 33.95
CA ALA A 398 53.79 -36.27 34.20
C ALA A 398 53.22 -34.89 33.82
N PRO A 399 53.18 -34.55 32.52
CA PRO A 399 52.75 -33.23 32.05
C PRO A 399 51.26 -32.98 32.32
N SER A 400 50.97 -31.79 32.84
CA SER A 400 49.62 -31.25 32.98
C SER A 400 49.18 -30.42 31.76
N GLU A 401 50.14 -30.03 30.92
CA GLU A 401 49.88 -29.25 29.71
C GLU A 401 50.94 -29.47 28.62
N ILE A 402 50.55 -29.14 27.39
CA ILE A 402 51.39 -29.11 26.19
C ILE A 402 51.46 -27.66 25.73
N LEU A 403 52.67 -27.17 25.50
CA LEU A 403 52.93 -25.84 24.95
C LEU A 403 53.60 -25.97 23.59
N ILE A 404 53.06 -25.34 22.56
CA ILE A 404 53.71 -25.16 21.25
C ILE A 404 54.07 -23.69 21.13
N MET A 405 55.37 -23.40 21.07
CA MET A 405 55.89 -22.04 21.29
C MET A 405 56.87 -21.61 20.20
N ASP A 406 57.03 -20.30 20.03
CA ASP A 406 58.01 -19.68 19.14
C ASP A 406 59.47 -19.76 19.63
N THR A 407 59.72 -20.06 20.92
CA THR A 407 61.06 -20.28 21.49
C THR A 407 61.09 -21.48 22.44
N SER A 408 62.29 -22.02 22.72
CA SER A 408 62.45 -23.17 23.64
C SER A 408 62.30 -22.80 25.12
N ASN A 409 62.34 -21.50 25.45
CA ASN A 409 62.22 -21.02 26.82
C ASN A 409 60.81 -20.46 27.08
N VAL A 410 60.06 -21.18 27.91
CA VAL A 410 58.67 -20.84 28.29
C VAL A 410 58.52 -19.41 28.82
N ALA A 411 59.53 -18.87 29.52
CA ALA A 411 59.46 -17.52 30.10
C ALA A 411 59.53 -16.41 29.05
N ASN A 412 60.14 -16.68 27.89
CA ASN A 412 60.38 -15.69 26.84
C ASN A 412 59.51 -15.92 25.60
N ALA A 413 58.73 -16.99 25.58
CA ALA A 413 57.82 -17.30 24.47
C ALA A 413 56.69 -16.26 24.40
N LYS A 414 56.39 -15.79 23.18
CA LYS A 414 55.30 -14.83 22.93
C LYS A 414 54.14 -15.50 22.22
N ARG A 415 54.41 -16.22 21.13
CA ARG A 415 53.39 -16.99 20.42
C ARG A 415 53.30 -18.38 21.03
N VAL A 416 52.23 -18.64 21.76
CA VAL A 416 52.03 -19.89 22.51
C VAL A 416 50.66 -20.47 22.20
N TRP A 417 50.65 -21.69 21.66
CA TRP A 417 49.51 -22.58 21.79
C TRP A 417 49.64 -23.37 23.09
N ARG A 418 48.66 -23.25 23.96
CA ARG A 418 48.59 -23.97 25.24
C ARG A 418 47.45 -24.98 25.18
N TRP A 419 47.71 -26.21 25.61
CA TRP A 419 46.71 -27.27 25.68
C TRP A 419 46.77 -27.98 27.04
N ASN A 420 45.66 -28.05 27.76
CA ASN A 420 45.53 -28.82 29.00
C ASN A 420 44.12 -29.42 29.11
N LEU A 421 43.83 -30.11 30.22
CA LEU A 421 42.53 -30.74 30.45
C LEU A 421 41.33 -29.77 30.40
N ASN A 422 41.57 -28.48 30.58
CA ASN A 422 40.53 -27.46 30.62
C ASN A 422 40.29 -26.77 29.27
N GLY A 423 41.17 -26.96 28.27
CA GLY A 423 40.99 -26.38 26.93
C GLY A 423 42.29 -26.19 26.13
N LEU A 424 42.16 -25.66 24.92
CA LEU A 424 43.25 -25.17 24.08
C LEU A 424 43.10 -23.69 23.79
N GLY A 425 44.21 -22.96 23.66
CA GLY A 425 44.16 -21.57 23.24
C GLY A 425 45.47 -21.06 22.66
N TYR A 426 45.36 -20.02 21.85
CA TYR A 426 46.47 -19.28 21.28
C TYR A 426 46.62 -17.92 21.95
N SER A 427 47.84 -17.60 22.34
CA SER A 427 48.26 -16.30 22.88
C SER A 427 49.43 -15.78 22.04
N ASP A 428 49.44 -14.49 21.75
CA ASP A 428 50.59 -13.77 21.18
C ASP A 428 51.37 -12.94 22.23
N ASP A 429 50.95 -13.00 23.51
CA ASP A 429 51.57 -12.34 24.67
C ASP A 429 52.10 -13.35 25.72
N GLY A 430 52.39 -14.57 25.29
CA GLY A 430 53.07 -15.60 26.07
C GLY A 430 52.15 -16.59 26.79
N VAL A 431 52.77 -17.48 27.59
CA VAL A 431 52.13 -18.70 28.15
C VAL A 431 50.96 -18.45 29.11
N ASN A 432 50.89 -17.24 29.68
CA ASN A 432 49.85 -16.86 30.64
C ASN A 432 48.63 -16.19 29.98
N GLY A 433 48.65 -15.99 28.66
CA GLY A 433 47.59 -15.29 27.93
C GLY A 433 47.77 -13.76 27.93
N PRO A 434 46.76 -13.00 27.49
CA PRO A 434 45.39 -13.45 27.19
C PRO A 434 45.30 -14.36 25.96
N PHE A 435 44.32 -15.27 25.95
CA PHE A 435 44.09 -16.18 24.83
C PHE A 435 42.97 -15.63 23.94
N GLY A 436 43.33 -14.95 22.84
CA GLY A 436 42.38 -14.35 21.91
C GLY A 436 41.58 -15.36 21.06
N ILE A 437 42.09 -16.59 20.95
CA ILE A 437 41.36 -17.74 20.38
C ILE A 437 41.48 -18.91 21.36
N ALA A 438 40.36 -19.45 21.84
CA ALA A 438 40.35 -20.61 22.74
C ALA A 438 39.15 -21.53 22.52
N MET A 439 39.34 -22.82 22.78
CA MET A 439 38.27 -23.80 22.95
C MET A 439 38.36 -24.40 24.34
N THR A 440 37.30 -24.27 25.14
CA THR A 440 37.28 -24.78 26.52
C THR A 440 36.74 -26.21 26.57
N SER A 441 37.08 -26.93 27.64
CA SER A 441 36.52 -28.25 27.96
C SER A 441 34.99 -28.24 28.15
N LYS A 442 34.38 -27.06 28.27
CA LYS A 442 32.92 -26.88 28.34
C LYS A 442 32.26 -26.75 26.96
N GLY A 443 33.05 -26.80 25.87
CA GLY A 443 32.56 -26.65 24.51
C GLY A 443 32.42 -25.20 24.04
N GLU A 444 32.94 -24.23 24.80
CA GLU A 444 32.90 -22.81 24.46
C GLU A 444 34.03 -22.49 23.47
N ILE A 445 33.76 -21.66 22.46
CA ILE A 445 34.76 -21.11 21.54
C ILE A 445 34.84 -19.61 21.79
N VAL A 446 36.02 -19.12 22.20
CA VAL A 446 36.34 -17.71 22.35
C VAL A 446 37.11 -17.27 21.10
N ALA A 447 36.57 -16.34 20.32
CA ALA A 447 37.21 -15.77 19.13
C ALA A 447 36.57 -14.43 18.74
N ASP A 448 37.36 -13.46 18.27
CA ASP A 448 36.85 -12.17 17.77
C ASP A 448 36.13 -12.29 16.42
N PHE A 449 36.49 -13.27 15.59
CA PHE A 449 35.87 -13.56 14.29
C PHE A 449 35.82 -15.06 14.01
N ILE A 450 34.68 -15.56 13.52
CA ILE A 450 34.51 -16.95 13.10
C ILE A 450 34.12 -16.99 11.61
N LYS A 451 35.03 -17.45 10.75
CA LYS A 451 34.76 -17.61 9.31
C LYS A 451 34.20 -19.01 9.04
N VAL A 452 32.96 -19.09 8.56
CA VAL A 452 32.22 -20.35 8.34
C VAL A 452 31.55 -20.36 6.96
N GLY A 453 31.40 -21.53 6.37
CA GLY A 453 30.84 -21.67 5.01
C GLY A 453 29.32 -21.59 4.93
N ILE A 454 28.64 -22.45 5.69
CA ILE A 454 27.19 -22.43 5.87
C ILE A 454 26.95 -22.68 7.36
N ILE A 455 26.22 -21.80 8.02
CA ILE A 455 25.67 -22.06 9.35
C ILE A 455 24.25 -22.59 9.15
N ASN A 456 23.90 -23.71 9.79
CA ASN A 456 22.48 -24.12 9.89
C ASN A 456 21.74 -23.01 10.67
N ALA A 457 20.63 -22.50 10.14
CA ALA A 457 19.83 -21.49 10.85
C ALA A 457 19.40 -21.94 12.25
N GLU A 458 19.21 -23.25 12.48
CA GLU A 458 18.93 -23.83 13.81
C GLU A 458 20.11 -23.71 14.80
N VAL A 459 21.33 -23.45 14.32
CA VAL A 459 22.54 -23.20 15.13
C VAL A 459 22.69 -21.70 15.46
N LEU A 460 22.06 -20.80 14.68
CA LEU A 460 21.91 -19.37 14.99
C LEU A 460 20.73 -19.10 15.93
N GLU A 461 19.61 -19.81 15.76
CA GLU A 461 18.73 -20.21 16.86
C GLU A 461 19.61 -20.87 17.96
N SER A 462 19.29 -21.02 19.23
CA SER A 462 20.29 -21.34 20.29
C SER A 462 21.36 -20.25 20.57
N SER A 463 22.18 -19.81 19.60
CA SER A 463 23.25 -18.83 19.83
C SER A 463 22.74 -17.41 20.10
N ILE A 464 21.59 -17.04 19.52
CA ILE A 464 20.89 -15.76 19.76
C ILE A 464 19.93 -15.86 20.98
N ASN A 465 19.69 -17.07 21.50
CA ASN A 465 18.41 -17.39 22.14
C ASN A 465 18.39 -17.47 23.67
N ASP A 466 19.49 -17.22 24.38
CA ASP A 466 19.49 -17.43 25.84
C ASP A 466 18.89 -16.26 26.65
N LEU A 467 18.49 -15.14 26.04
CA LEU A 467 18.07 -13.94 26.78
C LEU A 467 16.96 -13.06 26.12
N GLY A 468 15.86 -13.63 25.63
CA GLY A 468 14.64 -12.86 25.32
C GLY A 468 14.16 -12.91 23.86
N ASP A 469 13.80 -11.76 23.29
CA ASP A 469 13.23 -11.65 21.93
C ASP A 469 14.15 -12.30 20.87
N VAL A 470 13.63 -13.32 20.19
CA VAL A 470 14.41 -14.19 19.29
C VAL A 470 14.19 -13.78 17.83
N LEU A 471 15.27 -13.43 17.13
CA LEU A 471 15.31 -13.31 15.67
C LEU A 471 15.58 -14.69 15.04
N LYS A 472 14.64 -15.22 14.24
CA LYS A 472 14.77 -16.50 13.54
C LYS A 472 14.82 -16.30 12.02
N ILE A 473 15.62 -17.10 11.34
CA ILE A 473 15.56 -17.26 9.88
C ILE A 473 14.96 -18.64 9.61
N VAL A 474 13.72 -18.70 9.10
CA VAL A 474 12.98 -19.94 8.90
C VAL A 474 12.49 -20.03 7.47
N LYS A 475 12.96 -21.04 6.72
CA LYS A 475 12.46 -21.37 5.37
C LYS A 475 12.36 -20.16 4.41
N GLY A 476 13.35 -19.26 4.44
CA GLY A 476 13.39 -18.06 3.60
C GLY A 476 12.62 -16.84 4.14
N THR A 477 12.12 -16.91 5.38
CA THR A 477 11.46 -15.79 6.08
C THR A 477 12.28 -15.34 7.28
N LEU A 478 12.17 -14.06 7.62
CA LEU A 478 12.73 -13.49 8.86
C LEU A 478 11.61 -13.36 9.88
N GLN A 479 11.73 -14.02 11.03
CA GLN A 479 10.70 -14.05 12.06
C GLN A 479 11.22 -13.46 13.37
N ILE A 480 10.34 -12.81 14.13
CA ILE A 480 10.61 -12.42 15.51
C ILE A 480 9.68 -13.20 16.42
N TRP A 481 10.25 -13.81 17.46
CA TRP A 481 9.54 -14.59 18.45
C TRP A 481 9.78 -14.05 19.85
N ASN A 482 8.73 -14.01 20.67
CA ASN A 482 8.82 -13.69 22.09
C ASN A 482 8.30 -14.90 22.89
N ASP A 483 9.17 -15.51 23.73
CA ASP A 483 8.87 -16.64 24.64
C ASP A 483 8.21 -17.91 24.05
N ASN A 484 8.10 -18.04 22.72
CA ASN A 484 7.39 -19.08 21.91
C ASN A 484 6.23 -18.55 21.05
N LYS A 485 6.05 -17.23 20.95
CA LYS A 485 5.04 -16.61 20.09
C LYS A 485 5.69 -15.94 18.90
N LYS A 486 5.34 -16.35 17.68
CA LYS A 486 5.68 -15.57 16.49
C LYS A 486 4.93 -14.25 16.57
N ILE A 487 5.65 -13.13 16.62
CA ILE A 487 5.06 -11.78 16.69
C ILE A 487 5.22 -11.01 15.37
N MET A 488 6.21 -11.38 14.56
CA MET A 488 6.48 -10.79 13.25
C MET A 488 7.03 -11.85 12.29
N GLU A 489 6.66 -11.74 11.02
CA GLU A 489 7.26 -12.50 9.92
C GLU A 489 7.41 -11.62 8.68
N LEU A 490 8.61 -11.54 8.13
CA LEU A 490 8.90 -10.90 6.86
C LEU A 490 8.96 -11.97 5.76
N THR A 491 8.11 -11.83 4.76
CA THR A 491 7.99 -12.72 3.61
C THR A 491 8.20 -11.94 2.31
N LYS A 492 8.21 -12.65 1.17
CA LYS A 492 8.21 -12.02 -0.17
C LYS A 492 6.97 -11.16 -0.48
N LYS A 493 5.90 -11.26 0.32
CA LYS A 493 4.65 -10.49 0.16
C LYS A 493 4.56 -9.27 1.09
N GLY A 494 5.60 -9.03 1.88
CA GLY A 494 5.61 -8.02 2.94
C GLY A 494 5.67 -8.63 4.34
N MET A 495 5.30 -7.83 5.34
CA MET A 495 5.43 -8.13 6.76
C MET A 495 4.09 -8.49 7.38
N GLU A 496 4.03 -9.55 8.17
CA GLU A 496 2.84 -10.00 8.89
C GLU A 496 3.03 -9.92 10.41
N PHE A 497 1.96 -9.54 11.12
CA PHE A 497 1.88 -9.49 12.57
C PHE A 497 0.94 -10.56 13.09
N TRP A 498 1.31 -11.21 14.19
CA TRP A 498 0.61 -12.41 14.69
C TRP A 498 0.19 -12.24 16.15
N ASN A 499 -0.99 -12.80 16.48
CA ASN A 499 -1.39 -13.07 17.87
C ASN A 499 -1.23 -14.57 18.18
N THR A 500 -1.71 -15.02 19.33
CA THR A 500 -1.57 -16.42 19.78
C THR A 500 -2.31 -17.47 18.93
N LYS A 501 -3.17 -17.05 18.00
CA LYS A 501 -4.04 -17.94 17.21
C LYS A 501 -3.96 -17.69 15.70
N GLU A 502 -3.78 -16.43 15.27
CA GLU A 502 -3.88 -16.04 13.86
C GLU A 502 -3.13 -14.74 13.55
N SER A 503 -2.97 -14.45 12.25
CA SER A 503 -2.45 -13.18 11.74
C SER A 503 -3.43 -12.04 12.06
N ILE A 504 -2.93 -10.98 12.73
CA ILE A 504 -3.71 -9.80 13.12
C ILE A 504 -3.55 -8.61 12.17
N GLY A 505 -2.62 -8.68 11.22
CA GLY A 505 -2.47 -7.65 10.21
C GLY A 505 -1.22 -7.82 9.36
N THR A 506 -1.20 -7.14 8.22
CA THR A 506 -0.07 -7.14 7.29
C THR A 506 0.29 -5.72 6.85
N ILE A 507 1.56 -5.53 6.51
CA ILE A 507 2.13 -4.31 5.92
C ILE A 507 2.88 -4.72 4.65
N GLY A 508 2.48 -4.16 3.50
CA GLY A 508 3.07 -4.49 2.20
C GLY A 508 2.77 -3.44 1.13
N THR A 509 3.36 -3.63 -0.05
CA THR A 509 3.14 -2.79 -1.24
C THR A 509 2.07 -3.41 -2.15
N THR A 510 1.37 -2.57 -2.92
CA THR A 510 0.65 -3.02 -4.11
C THR A 510 1.60 -2.98 -5.31
N ASP A 511 1.97 -4.15 -5.82
CA ASP A 511 2.73 -4.34 -7.04
C ASP A 511 2.29 -5.65 -7.74
N SER A 512 2.97 -6.01 -8.82
CA SER A 512 2.76 -7.20 -9.67
C SER A 512 2.82 -8.55 -8.94
N ALA A 513 3.16 -8.60 -7.63
CA ALA A 513 3.02 -9.80 -6.80
C ALA A 513 1.57 -10.13 -6.38
N GLY A 514 0.61 -9.27 -6.76
CA GLY A 514 -0.81 -9.43 -6.53
C GLY A 514 -1.29 -8.84 -5.20
N ASN A 515 -2.58 -8.47 -5.15
CA ASN A 515 -3.21 -7.86 -3.99
C ASN A 515 -3.01 -8.73 -2.73
N PRO A 516 -2.30 -8.26 -1.68
CA PRO A 516 -2.10 -9.01 -0.44
C PRO A 516 -3.40 -9.19 0.37
N PHE A 517 -4.53 -8.65 -0.11
CA PHE A 517 -5.83 -8.66 0.53
C PHE A 517 -6.96 -9.19 -0.38
N PRO A 518 -7.33 -10.48 -0.31
CA PRO A 518 -8.57 -10.93 -0.93
C PRO A 518 -9.78 -10.20 -0.29
N GLY A 519 -10.58 -9.51 -1.11
CA GLY A 519 -11.88 -8.92 -0.72
C GLY A 519 -11.90 -7.47 -0.22
N ALA A 520 -10.81 -6.70 -0.35
CA ALA A 520 -10.82 -5.27 0.01
C ALA A 520 -11.47 -4.43 -1.10
N SER A 521 -12.55 -3.68 -0.78
CA SER A 521 -13.15 -2.71 -1.70
C SER A 521 -12.49 -1.35 -1.51
N THR A 522 -11.73 -0.89 -2.51
CA THR A 522 -11.24 0.49 -2.55
C THR A 522 -12.12 1.34 -3.49
N PRO A 523 -12.40 2.61 -3.17
CA PRO A 523 -13.20 3.50 -4.04
C PRO A 523 -12.55 3.77 -5.41
N THR A 524 -11.23 3.60 -5.50
CA THR A 524 -10.39 3.74 -6.69
C THR A 524 -9.43 2.55 -6.71
N PRO A 525 -9.07 1.96 -7.87
CA PRO A 525 -8.01 0.96 -7.94
C PRO A 525 -6.73 1.49 -7.29
N LEU A 526 -6.09 0.69 -6.45
CA LEU A 526 -4.79 1.05 -5.87
C LEU A 526 -3.75 1.06 -7.00
N GLU A 527 -3.10 2.19 -7.23
CA GLU A 527 -1.99 2.31 -8.19
C GLU A 527 -0.73 1.61 -7.63
N ASP A 528 0.19 1.23 -8.52
CA ASP A 528 1.47 0.63 -8.14
C ASP A 528 2.23 1.52 -7.14
N ASN A 529 2.89 0.90 -6.15
CA ASN A 529 3.67 1.54 -5.06
C ASN A 529 2.88 2.11 -3.87
N SER A 530 1.67 1.61 -3.58
CA SER A 530 0.93 2.02 -2.38
C SER A 530 1.36 1.22 -1.13
N LEU A 531 1.67 1.89 -0.01
CA LEU A 531 1.86 1.24 1.30
C LEU A 531 0.49 0.97 1.92
N VAL A 532 0.18 -0.30 2.19
CA VAL A 532 -1.10 -0.71 2.75
C VAL A 532 -0.92 -1.39 4.11
N ILE A 533 -1.73 -0.97 5.09
CA ILE A 533 -1.76 -1.52 6.45
C ILE A 533 -3.19 -1.99 6.72
N ARG A 534 -3.40 -3.28 7.03
CA ARG A 534 -4.74 -3.84 7.35
C ARG A 534 -4.70 -4.62 8.64
N THR A 535 -5.76 -4.51 9.44
CA THR A 535 -6.00 -5.40 10.60
C THR A 535 -6.96 -6.53 10.24
N ASN A 536 -6.79 -7.69 10.87
CA ASN A 536 -7.70 -8.83 10.73
C ASN A 536 -8.42 -9.06 12.08
N GLY A 537 -9.76 -9.11 12.06
CA GLY A 537 -10.61 -9.42 13.20
C GLY A 537 -11.13 -8.22 14.00
N ASP A 538 -12.25 -8.42 14.69
CA ASP A 538 -12.93 -7.38 15.49
C ASP A 538 -12.09 -6.94 16.70
N GLY A 539 -12.03 -5.62 16.93
CA GLY A 539 -11.33 -5.01 18.07
C GLY A 539 -9.81 -4.85 17.91
N LYS A 540 -9.24 -5.13 16.74
CA LYS A 540 -7.82 -4.82 16.41
C LYS A 540 -7.68 -3.39 15.88
N TYR A 541 -6.49 -2.79 15.94
CA TYR A 541 -6.29 -1.42 15.47
C TYR A 541 -4.90 -1.14 14.90
N ILE A 542 -4.82 -0.15 14.01
CA ILE A 542 -3.57 0.48 13.56
C ILE A 542 -3.40 1.76 14.36
N LEU A 543 -2.31 1.90 15.12
CA LEU A 543 -1.98 3.12 15.86
C LEU A 543 -0.73 3.75 15.28
N ILE A 544 -0.85 4.99 14.81
CA ILE A 544 0.27 5.85 14.43
C ILE A 544 0.41 6.92 15.50
N SER A 545 1.41 6.79 16.36
CA SER A 545 1.58 7.63 17.55
C SER A 545 2.90 8.40 17.53
N PRO A 546 2.88 9.75 17.51
CA PRO A 546 4.10 10.54 17.64
C PRO A 546 4.56 10.67 19.10
N LYS A 547 3.70 10.35 20.06
CA LYS A 547 3.93 10.49 21.50
C LYS A 547 2.88 9.69 22.27
N GLU A 548 3.25 9.14 23.42
CA GLU A 548 2.35 8.44 24.34
C GLU A 548 1.01 9.19 24.53
N GLY A 549 -0.11 8.47 24.36
CA GLY A 549 -1.46 9.01 24.47
C GLY A 549 -1.92 9.92 23.32
N LYS A 550 -1.13 10.10 22.26
CA LYS A 550 -1.49 10.84 21.04
C LYS A 550 -1.36 9.94 19.82
N GLY A 551 -2.11 10.24 18.75
CA GLY A 551 -1.97 9.51 17.49
C GLY A 551 -3.28 9.28 16.75
N TRP A 552 -3.17 8.64 15.60
CA TRP A 552 -4.30 8.21 14.79
C TRP A 552 -4.51 6.71 14.95
N VAL A 553 -5.71 6.32 15.37
CA VAL A 553 -6.14 4.95 15.59
C VAL A 553 -7.20 4.57 14.56
N ILE A 554 -7.01 3.48 13.85
CA ILE A 554 -8.03 2.88 12.96
C ILE A 554 -8.47 1.56 13.59
N LEU A 555 -9.72 1.48 14.04
CA LEU A 555 -10.32 0.31 14.66
C LEU A 555 -10.82 -0.67 13.59
N GLY A 556 -10.78 -1.98 13.90
CA GLY A 556 -11.20 -3.05 12.98
C GLY A 556 -12.67 -3.01 12.60
N ASN A 557 -13.51 -2.29 13.36
CA ASN A 557 -14.91 -2.03 13.02
C ASN A 557 -15.09 -0.86 12.02
N GLY A 558 -14.01 -0.33 11.45
CA GLY A 558 -14.01 0.78 10.50
C GLY A 558 -13.96 2.18 11.14
N THR A 559 -14.02 2.29 12.48
CA THR A 559 -13.99 3.59 13.15
C THR A 559 -12.56 4.14 13.21
N SER A 560 -12.36 5.40 12.82
CA SER A 560 -11.08 6.10 12.96
C SER A 560 -11.14 7.13 14.09
N ILE A 561 -10.15 7.16 14.98
CA ILE A 561 -10.06 8.05 16.14
C ILE A 561 -8.73 8.79 16.10
N LEU A 562 -8.77 10.13 16.19
CA LEU A 562 -7.57 10.94 16.35
C LEU A 562 -7.44 11.46 17.78
N PHE A 563 -6.40 11.03 18.48
CA PHE A 563 -5.98 11.57 19.76
C PHE A 563 -4.98 12.71 19.55
N GLY A 564 -5.47 13.93 19.29
CA GLY A 564 -4.62 15.09 19.02
C GLY A 564 -5.30 16.18 18.21
N SER A 565 -4.49 16.99 17.51
CA SER A 565 -4.96 18.03 16.59
C SER A 565 -4.72 17.59 15.14
N LEU A 566 -5.70 17.80 14.27
CA LEU A 566 -5.56 17.63 12.82
C LEU A 566 -5.38 19.01 12.17
N ASN A 567 -4.36 19.18 11.34
CA ASN A 567 -4.17 20.37 10.52
C ASN A 567 -4.25 19.99 9.03
N LEU A 568 -5.31 20.42 8.36
CA LEU A 568 -5.53 20.21 6.92
C LEU A 568 -5.31 21.54 6.19
N GLN A 569 -4.42 21.55 5.20
CA GLN A 569 -4.04 22.78 4.48
C GLN A 569 -5.04 23.16 3.38
N GLU A 570 -5.77 22.19 2.84
CA GLU A 570 -6.67 22.40 1.70
C GLU A 570 -8.14 22.12 2.07
N LYS A 571 -8.72 21.06 1.53
CA LYS A 571 -10.15 20.78 1.58
C LYS A 571 -10.45 19.54 2.43
N LEU A 572 -11.50 19.62 3.24
CA LEU A 572 -12.14 18.47 3.87
C LEU A 572 -13.50 18.24 3.20
N ASN A 573 -13.72 17.06 2.62
CA ASN A 573 -15.03 16.62 2.14
C ASN A 573 -15.56 15.53 3.09
N ALA A 574 -16.75 15.73 3.66
CA ALA A 574 -17.42 14.73 4.49
C ALA A 574 -18.73 14.31 3.80
N PHE A 575 -18.88 13.01 3.53
CA PHE A 575 -20.06 12.41 2.90
C PHE A 575 -20.82 11.62 3.98
N GLY A 576 -21.83 12.24 4.59
CA GLY A 576 -22.60 11.67 5.70
C GLY A 576 -22.84 12.68 6.82
N ASP A 577 -23.29 12.18 7.97
CA ASP A 577 -23.54 13.00 9.16
C ASP A 577 -22.21 13.40 9.81
N ALA A 578 -22.10 14.68 10.21
CA ALA A 578 -20.96 15.22 10.93
C ALA A 578 -21.39 15.74 12.30
N GLU A 579 -20.89 15.13 13.37
CA GLU A 579 -21.16 15.55 14.75
C GLU A 579 -19.93 16.25 15.36
N PHE A 580 -20.11 17.46 15.87
CA PHE A 580 -19.08 18.22 16.58
C PHE A 580 -19.45 18.36 18.06
N MET A 581 -18.71 17.67 18.94
CA MET A 581 -19.01 17.64 20.37
C MET A 581 -18.55 18.89 21.15
N LYS A 582 -17.79 19.79 20.51
CA LYS A 582 -17.23 21.02 21.11
C LYS A 582 -17.43 22.21 20.16
N ASN A 583 -16.63 23.25 20.32
CA ASN A 583 -16.73 24.47 19.50
C ASN A 583 -16.24 24.24 18.07
N VAL A 584 -16.93 24.86 17.12
CA VAL A 584 -16.48 25.02 15.72
C VAL A 584 -16.18 26.51 15.49
N ASN A 585 -14.96 26.83 15.07
CA ASN A 585 -14.57 28.20 14.72
C ASN A 585 -14.31 28.28 13.22
N ILE A 586 -15.14 29.05 12.51
CA ILE A 586 -15.07 29.21 11.06
C ILE A 586 -14.57 30.63 10.77
N ARG A 587 -13.37 30.74 10.19
CA ARG A 587 -12.80 32.04 9.76
C ARG A 587 -13.34 32.51 8.40
N GLY A 588 -13.83 31.57 7.60
CA GLY A 588 -14.48 31.84 6.31
C GLY A 588 -16.01 31.88 6.41
N LYS A 589 -16.69 31.59 5.30
CA LYS A 589 -18.16 31.51 5.24
C LYS A 589 -18.65 30.11 5.64
N LEU A 590 -19.74 30.04 6.40
CA LEU A 590 -20.53 28.82 6.57
C LEU A 590 -21.73 28.90 5.63
N THR A 591 -22.00 27.85 4.86
CA THR A 591 -23.21 27.76 4.03
C THR A 591 -24.00 26.50 4.35
N ILE A 592 -25.33 26.59 4.35
CA ILE A 592 -26.25 25.45 4.46
C ILE A 592 -27.12 25.47 3.20
N ASN A 593 -27.12 24.39 2.42
CA ASN A 593 -27.82 24.31 1.13
C ASN A 593 -27.50 25.48 0.17
N GLY A 594 -26.24 25.93 0.16
CA GLY A 594 -25.78 27.04 -0.69
C GLY A 594 -26.12 28.45 -0.17
N GLN A 595 -26.80 28.58 0.98
CA GLN A 595 -27.06 29.88 1.60
C GLN A 595 -26.09 30.16 2.74
N GLU A 596 -25.53 31.37 2.75
CA GLU A 596 -24.60 31.85 3.79
C GLU A 596 -25.32 32.02 5.14
N VAL A 597 -24.72 31.48 6.20
CA VAL A 597 -25.19 31.60 7.58
C VAL A 597 -24.55 32.83 8.21
N PHE A 598 -25.36 33.75 8.71
CA PHE A 598 -24.88 34.96 9.38
C PHE A 598 -24.87 34.80 10.91
N PRO A 599 -23.90 35.40 11.62
CA PRO A 599 -23.90 35.45 13.08
C PRO A 599 -25.24 36.03 13.59
N GLY A 600 -25.94 35.29 14.46
CA GLY A 600 -27.25 35.70 15.00
C GLY A 600 -28.47 35.11 14.28
N GLN A 601 -28.29 34.33 13.23
CA GLN A 601 -29.36 33.57 12.60
C GLN A 601 -29.71 32.35 13.47
N GLY A 602 -30.68 32.51 14.36
CA GLY A 602 -31.18 31.43 15.22
C GLY A 602 -31.66 30.25 14.37
N GLY A 603 -30.99 29.11 14.52
CA GLY A 603 -31.41 27.87 13.88
C GLY A 603 -32.62 27.27 14.57
N SER A 604 -33.77 27.26 13.90
CA SER A 604 -34.71 26.15 14.02
C SER A 604 -35.21 25.78 12.62
N GLY A 605 -34.81 24.59 12.17
CA GLY A 605 -35.43 23.96 11.03
C GLY A 605 -36.89 23.63 11.33
N ASN A 606 -37.73 23.90 10.33
CA ASN A 606 -39.15 23.57 10.19
C ASN A 606 -40.18 24.29 11.10
N ASN A 607 -41.07 24.98 10.38
CA ASN A 607 -42.39 25.51 10.76
C ASN A 607 -42.44 26.64 11.80
N GLY A 608 -42.70 27.85 11.29
CA GLY A 608 -43.50 28.86 12.00
C GLY A 608 -42.80 29.61 13.13
N GLY A 609 -42.32 30.82 12.82
CA GLY A 609 -42.08 31.86 13.82
C GLY A 609 -40.61 32.13 14.11
N GLY A 610 -40.04 33.11 13.40
CA GLY A 610 -39.01 33.96 14.00
C GLY A 610 -39.65 34.67 15.17
N SER A 611 -39.55 34.10 16.36
CA SER A 611 -40.12 34.66 17.57
C SER A 611 -39.21 35.79 18.03
N TRP A 612 -39.67 37.03 17.86
CA TRP A 612 -39.13 38.17 18.55
C TRP A 612 -39.06 37.85 20.04
N ASN A 613 -37.87 37.95 20.63
CA ASN A 613 -37.56 37.51 21.99
C ASN A 613 -38.12 38.42 23.10
N GLY A 614 -39.08 39.30 22.76
CA GLY A 614 -39.73 40.23 23.69
C GLY A 614 -38.84 41.36 24.21
N MET A 615 -37.59 41.47 23.74
CA MET A 615 -36.63 42.46 24.21
C MET A 615 -36.44 43.61 23.23
N TYR A 616 -36.06 44.75 23.80
CA TYR A 616 -35.85 46.01 23.10
C TYR A 616 -34.46 46.54 23.45
N PRO A 617 -33.69 47.08 22.49
CA PRO A 617 -32.51 47.87 22.77
C PRO A 617 -32.86 49.02 23.73
N PRO A 618 -31.94 49.47 24.60
CA PRO A 618 -32.16 50.61 25.49
C PRO A 618 -32.66 51.89 24.79
N GLU A 619 -32.31 52.06 23.52
CA GLU A 619 -32.68 53.19 22.66
C GLU A 619 -34.14 53.12 22.18
N VAL A 620 -34.78 51.95 22.24
CA VAL A 620 -36.18 51.72 21.87
C VAL A 620 -37.08 51.94 23.09
N THR A 621 -37.53 53.19 23.26
CA THR A 621 -38.19 53.64 24.51
C THR A 621 -39.70 53.85 24.35
N SER A 622 -40.15 54.43 23.23
CA SER A 622 -41.57 54.74 23.01
C SER A 622 -42.36 53.54 22.50
N GLN A 623 -43.69 53.54 22.69
CA GLN A 623 -44.54 52.45 22.20
C GLN A 623 -44.54 52.37 20.66
N ALA A 624 -44.45 53.50 19.97
CA ALA A 624 -44.30 53.54 18.52
C ALA A 624 -42.97 52.91 18.07
N ASP A 625 -41.87 53.18 18.78
CA ASP A 625 -40.58 52.55 18.49
C ASP A 625 -40.63 51.05 18.73
N LYS A 626 -41.35 50.60 19.76
CA LYS A 626 -41.51 49.18 20.06
C LYS A 626 -42.22 48.44 18.93
N PHE A 627 -43.32 49.00 18.42
CA PHE A 627 -44.01 48.45 17.26
C PHE A 627 -43.13 48.47 16.01
N ALA A 628 -42.45 49.59 15.73
CA ALA A 628 -41.56 49.69 14.58
C ALA A 628 -40.37 48.71 14.69
N TRP A 629 -39.83 48.52 15.89
CA TRP A 629 -38.74 47.59 16.17
C TRP A 629 -39.16 46.13 16.02
N GLU A 630 -40.36 45.77 16.47
CA GLU A 630 -40.92 44.43 16.30
C GLU A 630 -41.02 44.06 14.81
N LEU A 631 -41.55 44.97 13.98
CA LEU A 631 -41.60 44.79 12.53
C LEU A 631 -40.20 44.76 11.90
N TRP A 632 -39.29 45.61 12.39
CA TRP A 632 -37.91 45.68 11.92
C TRP A 632 -37.17 44.36 12.11
N VAL A 633 -37.20 43.79 13.32
CA VAL A 633 -36.55 42.51 13.63
C VAL A 633 -37.19 41.36 12.84
N MET A 634 -38.51 41.39 12.69
CA MET A 634 -39.22 40.36 11.94
C MET A 634 -38.82 40.37 10.45
N LEU A 635 -38.79 41.53 9.80
CA LEU A 635 -38.41 41.63 8.40
C LEU A 635 -36.90 41.40 8.17
N LEU A 636 -36.04 41.79 9.12
CA LEU A 636 -34.62 41.40 9.09
C LEU A 636 -34.48 39.88 9.06
N SER A 637 -35.25 39.16 9.89
CA SER A 637 -35.24 37.68 9.91
C SER A 637 -35.73 37.05 8.60
N ARG A 638 -36.48 37.82 7.79
CA ARG A 638 -36.97 37.40 6.47
C ARG A 638 -36.03 37.84 5.33
N GLY A 639 -34.86 38.40 5.63
CA GLY A 639 -33.86 38.75 4.61
C GLY A 639 -34.18 40.04 3.85
N TYR A 640 -34.93 40.96 4.46
CA TYR A 640 -35.02 42.34 3.97
C TYR A 640 -33.78 43.11 4.42
N SER A 641 -33.23 43.96 3.56
CA SER A 641 -32.18 44.89 3.96
C SER A 641 -32.74 45.92 4.95
N LYS A 642 -31.86 46.52 5.75
CA LYS A 642 -32.21 47.60 6.67
C LYS A 642 -32.91 48.77 5.95
N ALA A 643 -32.52 49.08 4.72
CA ALA A 643 -33.11 50.16 3.94
C ALA A 643 -34.51 49.81 3.42
N SER A 644 -34.73 48.57 2.97
CA SER A 644 -36.05 48.09 2.54
C SER A 644 -37.05 48.07 3.69
N ILE A 645 -36.59 47.64 4.87
CA ILE A 645 -37.41 47.63 6.10
C ILE A 645 -37.78 49.06 6.50
N ALA A 646 -36.81 49.98 6.47
CA ALA A 646 -37.07 51.39 6.73
C ALA A 646 -38.08 51.98 5.72
N GLY A 647 -37.99 51.60 4.45
CA GLY A 647 -38.96 51.96 3.42
C GLY A 647 -40.38 51.49 3.73
N ILE A 648 -40.52 50.26 4.24
CA ILE A 648 -41.81 49.72 4.73
C ILE A 648 -42.28 50.54 5.94
N LEU A 649 -41.42 50.79 6.94
CA LEU A 649 -41.79 51.54 8.14
C LEU A 649 -42.26 52.97 7.81
N GLY A 650 -41.65 53.63 6.83
CA GLY A 650 -42.10 54.93 6.34
C GLY A 650 -43.52 54.88 5.76
N ASN A 651 -43.89 53.81 5.05
CA ASN A 651 -45.24 53.61 4.55
C ASN A 651 -46.23 53.24 5.65
N VAL A 652 -45.84 52.33 6.55
CA VAL A 652 -46.65 51.96 7.73
C VAL A 652 -46.95 53.18 8.59
N GLN A 653 -46.00 54.10 8.76
CA GLN A 653 -46.26 55.35 9.48
C GLN A 653 -47.29 56.25 8.77
N GLY A 654 -47.32 56.24 7.44
CA GLY A 654 -48.32 56.98 6.67
C GLY A 654 -49.72 56.39 6.79
N GLU A 655 -49.82 55.07 6.91
CA GLU A 655 -51.08 54.34 6.97
C GLU A 655 -51.64 54.18 8.40
N ALA A 656 -50.79 53.79 9.35
CA ALA A 656 -51.14 53.59 10.76
C ALA A 656 -50.93 54.84 11.64
N GLY A 657 -50.38 55.92 11.07
CA GLY A 657 -50.01 57.14 11.77
C GLY A 657 -48.74 57.02 12.62
N ALA A 658 -48.34 58.14 13.24
CA ALA A 658 -47.11 58.23 14.04
C ALA A 658 -47.09 57.30 15.28
N ALA A 659 -48.24 56.77 15.68
CA ALA A 659 -48.34 55.79 16.78
C ALA A 659 -47.87 54.39 16.38
N MET A 660 -47.78 54.08 15.08
CA MET A 660 -47.39 52.77 14.55
C MET A 660 -48.24 51.59 15.08
N ASN A 661 -49.46 51.87 15.55
CA ASN A 661 -50.29 50.86 16.20
C ASN A 661 -50.90 49.91 15.15
N PRO A 662 -50.62 48.60 15.22
CA PRO A 662 -51.19 47.62 14.29
C PRO A 662 -52.71 47.46 14.41
N ASP A 663 -53.30 47.75 15.57
CA ASP A 663 -54.76 47.69 15.76
C ASP A 663 -55.45 48.99 15.34
N ILE A 664 -55.42 49.29 14.05
CA ILE A 664 -55.95 50.54 13.50
C ILE A 664 -56.90 50.28 12.33
N ALA A 665 -58.12 50.80 12.45
CA ALA A 665 -59.12 50.81 11.39
C ALA A 665 -59.12 52.17 10.68
N GLN A 666 -59.38 52.15 9.38
CA GLN A 666 -59.53 53.37 8.59
C GLN A 666 -60.71 54.19 9.13
N VAL A 667 -60.52 55.50 9.29
CA VAL A 667 -61.60 56.40 9.71
C VAL A 667 -62.60 56.55 8.56
N GLY A 668 -63.79 55.98 8.71
CA GLY A 668 -64.87 56.09 7.72
C GLY A 668 -64.69 55.27 6.43
N GLY A 669 -63.74 54.31 6.42
CA GLY A 669 -63.45 53.48 5.25
C GLY A 669 -63.29 51.99 5.58
N PRO A 670 -63.11 51.14 4.56
CA PRO A 670 -63.13 49.68 4.70
C PRO A 670 -61.79 49.06 5.12
N ALA A 671 -60.71 49.82 5.25
CA ALA A 671 -59.37 49.27 5.44
C ALA A 671 -58.98 49.04 6.91
N TYR A 672 -58.03 48.12 7.15
CA TYR A 672 -57.52 47.80 8.48
C TYR A 672 -56.05 47.37 8.46
N GLY A 673 -55.30 47.71 9.53
CA GLY A 673 -53.94 47.23 9.78
C GLY A 673 -52.82 48.19 9.37
N ILE A 674 -51.58 47.72 9.51
CA ILE A 674 -50.34 48.51 9.37
C ILE A 674 -50.14 49.14 7.98
N VAL A 675 -50.76 48.56 6.96
CA VAL A 675 -50.73 49.03 5.56
C VAL A 675 -52.16 49.22 5.02
N GLN A 676 -53.14 49.35 5.91
CA GLN A 676 -54.55 49.57 5.57
C GLN A 676 -55.05 48.65 4.44
N TRP A 677 -55.03 47.33 4.67
CA TRP A 677 -55.55 46.36 3.69
C TRP A 677 -57.06 46.55 3.47
N ASP A 678 -57.46 46.79 2.22
CA ASP A 678 -58.85 46.96 1.77
C ASP A 678 -59.29 45.75 0.93
N GLY A 679 -60.40 45.11 1.35
CA GLY A 679 -61.00 43.96 0.67
C GLY A 679 -62.32 44.26 -0.03
N SER A 680 -62.72 45.52 -0.13
CA SER A 680 -64.06 45.91 -0.58
C SER A 680 -64.24 45.88 -2.10
N ALA A 681 -63.22 46.31 -2.85
CA ALA A 681 -63.28 46.40 -4.31
C ALA A 681 -62.56 45.24 -5.01
N TYR A 682 -61.32 44.95 -4.60
CA TYR A 682 -60.44 43.98 -5.27
C TYR A 682 -59.72 43.09 -4.26
N PRO A 683 -60.44 42.19 -3.54
CA PRO A 683 -59.82 41.35 -2.53
C PRO A 683 -58.86 40.32 -3.17
N LEU A 684 -57.66 40.17 -2.60
CA LEU A 684 -56.73 39.07 -2.90
C LEU A 684 -57.33 37.71 -2.54
N VAL A 685 -58.14 37.67 -1.48
CA VAL A 685 -58.82 36.46 -0.99
C VAL A 685 -60.32 36.75 -0.90
N PRO A 686 -61.16 36.14 -1.76
CA PRO A 686 -62.61 36.28 -1.70
C PRO A 686 -63.22 35.75 -0.38
N PRO A 687 -64.44 36.19 0.00
CA PRO A 687 -65.30 37.17 -0.67
C PRO A 687 -64.92 38.63 -0.35
N ALA A 688 -65.38 39.55 -1.20
CA ALA A 688 -65.25 40.99 -0.94
C ALA A 688 -66.03 41.39 0.32
N THR A 689 -65.46 42.29 1.12
CA THR A 689 -66.07 42.78 2.37
C THR A 689 -65.71 44.25 2.62
N TRP A 690 -66.66 45.01 3.16
CA TRP A 690 -66.44 46.38 3.63
C TRP A 690 -65.86 46.44 5.05
N ASP A 691 -65.75 45.30 5.74
CA ASP A 691 -65.11 45.21 7.04
C ASP A 691 -63.66 44.74 6.91
N GLY A 692 -62.73 45.69 7.00
CA GLY A 692 -61.29 45.43 6.91
C GLY A 692 -60.75 44.49 7.96
N ARG A 693 -61.35 44.43 9.16
CA ARG A 693 -60.94 43.47 10.20
C ARG A 693 -61.22 42.04 9.76
N THR A 694 -62.43 41.81 9.25
CA THR A 694 -62.81 40.53 8.65
C THR A 694 -61.90 40.19 7.48
N TYR A 695 -61.55 41.17 6.64
CA TYR A 695 -60.65 40.95 5.51
C TYR A 695 -59.24 40.52 5.93
N VAL A 696 -58.60 41.24 6.86
CA VAL A 696 -57.26 40.88 7.37
C VAL A 696 -57.27 39.49 8.02
N GLN A 697 -58.32 39.12 8.75
CA GLN A 697 -58.46 37.76 9.30
C GLN A 697 -58.57 36.68 8.20
N ASN A 698 -59.28 36.97 7.10
CA ASN A 698 -59.35 36.06 5.96
C ASN A 698 -57.99 35.92 5.27
N LEU A 699 -57.25 37.01 5.10
CA LEU A 699 -55.88 36.98 4.59
C LEU A 699 -54.95 36.17 5.51
N MET A 700 -55.02 36.37 6.82
CA MET A 700 -54.23 35.59 7.79
C MET A 700 -54.56 34.10 7.73
N ARG A 701 -55.85 33.74 7.58
CA ARG A 701 -56.26 32.34 7.40
C ARG A 701 -55.68 31.75 6.13
N ALA A 702 -55.69 32.49 5.02
CA ALA A 702 -55.08 32.06 3.76
C ALA A 702 -53.55 31.93 3.86
N ALA A 703 -52.91 32.79 4.65
CA ALA A 703 -51.48 32.76 4.92
C ALA A 703 -51.05 31.72 5.99
N GLY A 704 -52.01 31.04 6.64
CA GLY A 704 -51.73 30.10 7.74
C GLY A 704 -51.26 30.77 9.04
N ILE A 705 -51.57 32.06 9.24
CA ILE A 705 -51.17 32.83 10.43
C ILE A 705 -52.27 32.70 11.49
N THR A 706 -51.92 32.14 12.66
CA THR A 706 -52.85 31.88 13.77
C THR A 706 -52.70 32.85 14.95
N GLU A 707 -51.78 33.80 14.86
CA GLU A 707 -51.53 34.81 15.90
C GLU A 707 -52.64 35.86 15.95
N ASP A 708 -52.72 36.61 17.06
CA ASP A 708 -53.71 37.70 17.17
C ASP A 708 -53.44 38.74 16.08
N TYR A 709 -54.42 38.90 15.18
CA TYR A 709 -54.36 39.78 14.02
C TYR A 709 -54.13 41.25 14.37
N ARG A 710 -54.33 41.64 15.63
CA ARG A 710 -54.06 42.99 16.15
C ARG A 710 -52.60 43.24 16.47
N THR A 711 -51.73 42.23 16.42
CA THR A 711 -50.31 42.34 16.79
C THR A 711 -49.42 42.69 15.60
N MET A 712 -48.31 43.37 15.89
CA MET A 712 -47.36 43.74 14.85
C MET A 712 -46.68 42.51 14.23
N SER A 713 -46.31 41.50 15.03
CA SER A 713 -45.77 40.24 14.51
C SER A 713 -46.70 39.55 13.50
N ALA A 714 -47.99 39.44 13.83
CA ALA A 714 -48.97 38.80 12.95
C ALA A 714 -49.13 39.56 11.64
N GLN A 715 -49.29 40.88 11.71
CA GLN A 715 -49.45 41.72 10.52
C GLN A 715 -48.16 41.85 9.69
N GLY A 716 -46.98 41.82 10.32
CA GLY A 716 -45.71 41.77 9.60
C GLY A 716 -45.54 40.47 8.82
N LYS A 717 -45.93 39.32 9.40
CA LYS A 717 -45.96 38.04 8.68
C LYS A 717 -46.93 38.08 7.52
N LEU A 718 -48.08 38.72 7.71
CA LEU A 718 -49.06 38.91 6.66
C LEU A 718 -48.50 39.79 5.53
N LEU A 719 -47.81 40.90 5.86
CA LEU A 719 -47.17 41.78 4.90
C LEU A 719 -46.14 41.03 4.05
N ASP A 720 -45.25 40.24 4.66
CA ASP A 720 -44.29 39.43 3.91
C ASP A 720 -44.99 38.40 3.00
N TRP A 721 -46.10 37.80 3.45
CA TRP A 721 -46.88 36.87 2.63
C TRP A 721 -47.54 37.58 1.43
N THR A 722 -48.23 38.70 1.64
CA THR A 722 -48.93 39.44 0.58
C THR A 722 -47.98 39.99 -0.49
N MET A 723 -46.71 40.28 -0.14
CA MET A 723 -45.67 40.65 -1.11
C MET A 723 -45.54 39.64 -2.24
N TYR A 724 -45.72 38.34 -1.97
CA TYR A 724 -45.63 37.28 -2.99
C TYR A 724 -47.00 36.78 -3.48
N ASN A 725 -48.11 37.26 -2.91
CA ASN A 725 -49.45 36.77 -3.17
C ASN A 725 -50.35 37.87 -3.75
N GLY A 726 -49.88 38.51 -4.82
CA GLY A 726 -50.67 39.42 -5.64
C GLY A 726 -50.71 40.89 -5.20
N GLN A 727 -50.22 41.22 -3.99
CA GLN A 727 -50.18 42.63 -3.56
C GLN A 727 -49.04 43.41 -4.21
N TRP A 728 -47.94 42.78 -4.65
CA TRP A 728 -46.83 43.45 -5.33
C TRP A 728 -46.98 43.39 -6.86
N LEU A 729 -47.12 44.54 -7.52
CA LEU A 729 -47.34 44.61 -8.98
C LEU A 729 -46.11 44.99 -9.81
N GLY A 730 -45.01 45.44 -9.18
CA GLY A 730 -43.76 45.75 -9.89
C GLY A 730 -43.86 46.87 -10.93
N ILE A 731 -44.72 47.86 -10.72
CA ILE A 731 -44.98 49.00 -11.61
C ILE A 731 -43.75 49.92 -11.74
N VAL A 732 -42.91 50.02 -10.72
CA VAL A 732 -41.62 50.74 -10.72
C VAL A 732 -40.47 49.79 -10.35
N GLN A 733 -39.24 50.15 -10.70
CA GLN A 733 -38.06 49.34 -10.35
C GLN A 733 -37.66 49.51 -8.87
N PRO A 734 -37.18 48.45 -8.20
CA PRO A 734 -37.13 47.06 -8.67
C PRO A 734 -38.52 46.43 -8.79
N ALA A 735 -38.79 45.81 -9.96
CA ALA A 735 -40.09 45.19 -10.24
C ALA A 735 -40.32 43.91 -9.41
N SER A 736 -39.26 43.22 -8.97
CA SER A 736 -39.36 42.00 -8.17
C SER A 736 -39.29 42.29 -6.66
N VAL A 737 -39.98 41.45 -5.87
CA VAL A 737 -39.91 41.49 -4.41
C VAL A 737 -38.48 41.24 -3.91
N SER A 738 -37.74 40.32 -4.55
CA SER A 738 -36.34 40.06 -4.21
C SER A 738 -35.44 41.26 -4.47
N GLY A 739 -35.67 41.98 -5.58
CA GLY A 739 -34.96 43.23 -5.87
C GLY A 739 -35.29 44.30 -4.83
N PHE A 740 -36.55 44.42 -4.42
CA PHE A 740 -36.94 45.32 -3.35
C PHE A 740 -36.24 45.00 -2.03
N LYS A 741 -36.16 43.72 -1.64
CA LYS A 741 -35.50 43.29 -0.40
C LYS A 741 -34.01 43.63 -0.33
N ALA A 742 -33.36 43.82 -1.48
CA ALA A 742 -31.93 44.11 -1.57
C ALA A 742 -31.61 45.62 -1.69
N MET A 743 -32.61 46.50 -1.73
CA MET A 743 -32.38 47.95 -1.87
C MET A 743 -31.51 48.49 -0.73
N THR A 744 -30.69 49.49 -1.00
CA THR A 744 -29.77 50.10 -0.02
C THR A 744 -30.14 51.53 0.35
N ASP A 745 -31.04 52.15 -0.42
CA ASP A 745 -31.56 53.50 -0.18
C ASP A 745 -32.96 53.45 0.44
N PRO A 746 -33.16 53.90 1.69
CA PRO A 746 -34.44 53.85 2.38
C PRO A 746 -35.51 54.79 1.76
N ALA A 747 -35.11 55.91 1.16
CA ALA A 747 -36.04 56.83 0.50
C ALA A 747 -36.58 56.19 -0.79
N ALA A 748 -35.68 55.64 -1.60
CA ALA A 748 -36.06 54.90 -2.81
C ALA A 748 -36.89 53.66 -2.47
N ALA A 749 -36.58 52.96 -1.38
CA ALA A 749 -37.37 51.81 -0.92
C ALA A 749 -38.78 52.23 -0.51
N ALA A 750 -38.95 53.36 0.20
CA ALA A 750 -40.28 53.86 0.55
C ALA A 750 -41.13 54.14 -0.70
N TYR A 751 -40.56 54.83 -1.69
CA TYR A 751 -41.23 55.08 -2.97
C TYR A 751 -41.56 53.78 -3.71
N THR A 752 -40.63 52.83 -3.76
CA THR A 752 -40.84 51.56 -4.45
C THR A 752 -41.96 50.75 -3.80
N PHE A 753 -41.98 50.66 -2.47
CA PHE A 753 -43.03 49.98 -1.73
C PHE A 753 -44.39 50.66 -1.94
N GLU A 754 -44.43 51.99 -1.86
CA GLU A 754 -45.64 52.77 -2.11
C GLU A 754 -46.22 52.49 -3.51
N ARG A 755 -45.37 52.49 -4.54
CA ARG A 755 -45.81 52.34 -5.93
C ARG A 755 -46.13 50.89 -6.31
N ASN A 756 -45.40 49.92 -5.77
CA ASN A 756 -45.56 48.52 -6.15
C ASN A 756 -46.54 47.76 -5.25
N TYR A 757 -46.66 48.13 -3.97
CA TYR A 757 -47.45 47.41 -2.97
C TYR A 757 -48.71 48.17 -2.54
N GLU A 758 -48.58 49.41 -2.05
CA GLU A 758 -49.69 50.20 -1.48
C GLU A 758 -50.64 50.74 -2.56
N ARG A 759 -50.06 51.38 -3.57
CA ARG A 759 -50.76 52.05 -4.68
C ARG A 759 -51.82 53.05 -4.22
N PRO A 760 -51.46 54.08 -3.42
CA PRO A 760 -52.38 55.14 -3.07
C PRO A 760 -52.81 55.93 -4.32
N ALA A 761 -53.99 56.53 -4.28
CA ALA A 761 -54.52 57.35 -5.37
C ALA A 761 -53.62 58.56 -5.69
N THR A 762 -52.98 59.11 -4.66
CA THR A 762 -51.99 60.19 -4.75
C THR A 762 -50.68 59.72 -4.14
N THR A 763 -49.55 60.16 -4.71
CA THR A 763 -48.24 59.84 -4.13
C THR A 763 -47.98 60.64 -2.86
N HIS A 764 -47.24 60.06 -1.93
CA HIS A 764 -46.93 60.58 -0.59
C HIS A 764 -45.41 60.70 -0.36
N PRO A 765 -44.74 61.73 -0.95
CA PRO A 765 -43.30 61.92 -0.85
C PRO A 765 -42.77 62.01 0.59
N GLU A 766 -43.60 62.46 1.54
CA GLU A 766 -43.27 62.54 2.96
C GLU A 766 -42.83 61.20 3.57
N ARG A 767 -43.34 60.07 3.04
CA ARG A 767 -43.00 58.72 3.51
C ARG A 767 -41.53 58.37 3.30
N GLN A 768 -40.90 58.97 2.28
CA GLN A 768 -39.47 58.79 2.00
C GLN A 768 -38.60 59.40 3.11
N GLY A 769 -38.99 60.58 3.62
CA GLY A 769 -38.32 61.22 4.74
C GLY A 769 -38.47 60.42 6.04
N TRP A 770 -39.67 59.87 6.29
CA TRP A 770 -39.91 59.00 7.44
C TRP A 770 -39.09 57.71 7.37
N ALA A 771 -38.94 57.10 6.19
CA ALA A 771 -38.08 55.95 6.01
C ALA A 771 -36.61 56.25 6.35
N VAL A 772 -36.07 57.37 5.89
CA VAL A 772 -34.71 57.80 6.25
C VAL A 772 -34.56 57.96 7.77
N ASN A 773 -35.57 58.51 8.45
CA ASN A 773 -35.56 58.66 9.91
C ASN A 773 -35.55 57.30 10.63
N TRP A 774 -36.41 56.35 10.24
CA TRP A 774 -36.42 55.00 10.81
C TRP A 774 -35.12 54.25 10.56
N TYR A 775 -34.55 54.39 9.34
CA TYR A 775 -33.26 53.80 9.00
C TYR A 775 -32.16 54.30 9.95
N ASN A 776 -32.02 55.61 10.11
CA ASN A 776 -31.02 56.19 11.00
C ASN A 776 -31.24 55.83 12.46
N ARG A 777 -32.49 55.60 12.88
CA ARG A 777 -32.83 55.22 14.24
C ARG A 777 -32.41 53.79 14.58
N PHE A 778 -32.53 52.85 13.64
CA PHE A 778 -32.38 51.41 13.93
C PHE A 778 -31.19 50.73 13.28
N LYS A 779 -30.56 51.33 12.25
CA LYS A 779 -29.50 50.67 11.47
C LYS A 779 -28.31 50.18 12.29
N ASP A 780 -28.00 50.83 13.41
CA ASP A 780 -26.82 50.52 14.24
C ASP A 780 -27.17 49.72 15.51
N LEU A 781 -28.47 49.51 15.80
CA LEU A 781 -28.92 48.80 16.99
C LEU A 781 -28.80 47.28 16.84
N GLN A 782 -28.45 46.61 17.93
CA GLN A 782 -28.34 45.15 18.02
C GLN A 782 -29.56 44.55 18.72
N VAL A 783 -30.01 43.37 18.29
CA VAL A 783 -31.12 42.65 18.97
C VAL A 783 -30.61 42.10 20.32
N PRO A 784 -31.16 42.52 21.47
CA PRO A 784 -30.68 42.06 22.78
C PRO A 784 -30.96 40.57 22.98
N SER A 785 -30.08 39.84 23.71
CA SER A 785 -30.30 38.43 24.12
C SER A 785 -30.41 38.34 25.65
N ALA A 786 -31.43 37.64 26.18
CA ALA A 786 -31.61 37.46 27.63
C ALA A 786 -30.80 36.26 28.12
N GLY A 787 -29.96 36.46 29.14
CA GLY A 787 -29.22 35.38 29.78
C GLY A 787 -30.09 34.53 30.70
N SER A 788 -30.56 33.37 30.24
CA SER A 788 -30.96 32.25 31.12
C SER A 788 -29.83 31.87 32.10
N ILE A 789 -30.14 31.25 33.25
CA ILE A 789 -29.12 30.73 34.21
C ILE A 789 -28.08 29.90 33.45
N LEU A 790 -28.55 29.03 32.54
CA LEU A 790 -27.69 28.19 31.74
C LEU A 790 -26.79 28.97 30.79
N SER A 791 -27.30 29.98 30.08
CA SER A 791 -26.46 30.82 29.21
C SER A 791 -25.46 31.65 30.02
N THR A 792 -25.83 32.11 31.21
CA THR A 792 -24.93 32.83 32.12
C THR A 792 -23.83 31.91 32.64
N ALA A 793 -24.18 30.69 33.07
CA ALA A 793 -23.22 29.67 33.46
C ALA A 793 -22.27 29.30 32.31
N LYS A 794 -22.80 29.09 31.10
CA LYS A 794 -22.01 28.83 29.89
C LYS A 794 -21.11 30.01 29.50
N SER A 795 -21.53 31.25 29.75
CA SER A 795 -20.69 32.44 29.50
C SER A 795 -19.43 32.49 30.38
N LEU A 796 -19.43 31.76 31.50
CA LEU A 796 -18.31 31.66 32.43
C LEU A 796 -17.41 30.45 32.14
N MET A 797 -17.59 29.72 31.03
CA MET A 797 -16.73 28.58 30.71
C MET A 797 -15.25 28.96 30.60
N GLY A 798 -14.39 28.19 31.29
CA GLY A 798 -12.97 28.46 31.39
C GLY A 798 -12.62 29.68 32.23
N TYR A 799 -13.57 30.20 33.03
CA TYR A 799 -13.28 31.19 34.07
C TYR A 799 -12.88 30.46 35.36
N PHE A 800 -12.00 31.14 36.08
CA PHE A 800 -11.55 30.89 37.45
C PHE A 800 -10.65 29.67 37.65
N HIS A 801 -9.91 29.69 38.75
CA HIS A 801 -9.21 28.56 39.33
C HIS A 801 -9.96 28.06 40.56
N TYR A 802 -10.08 26.75 40.74
CA TYR A 802 -10.78 26.19 41.89
C TYR A 802 -10.03 26.46 43.18
N SER A 803 -10.68 27.13 44.13
CA SER A 803 -10.11 27.39 45.46
C SER A 803 -11.20 27.66 46.49
N GLN A 804 -11.26 26.81 47.52
CA GLN A 804 -12.13 27.01 48.67
C GLN A 804 -11.68 28.22 49.53
N PRO A 805 -10.37 28.43 49.82
CA PRO A 805 -9.93 29.61 50.56
C PRO A 805 -10.17 30.94 49.84
N LEU A 806 -10.10 30.95 48.50
CA LEU A 806 -10.25 32.15 47.67
C LEU A 806 -11.59 32.23 46.95
N ARG A 807 -12.62 31.50 47.41
CA ARG A 807 -13.89 31.29 46.69
C ARG A 807 -14.66 32.55 46.28
N TRP A 808 -14.37 33.72 46.88
CA TRP A 808 -15.02 34.99 46.57
C TRP A 808 -14.17 35.92 45.69
N ASN A 809 -12.98 35.48 45.27
CA ASN A 809 -12.01 36.28 44.52
C ASN A 809 -12.19 36.14 43.00
N PHE A 810 -13.44 36.24 42.52
CA PHE A 810 -13.81 36.08 41.11
C PHE A 810 -14.11 37.42 40.40
N GLY A 811 -13.72 38.57 40.97
CA GLY A 811 -14.06 39.89 40.45
C GLY A 811 -15.45 40.39 40.89
N SER A 812 -16.21 41.03 39.99
CA SER A 812 -17.58 41.52 40.25
C SER A 812 -18.64 40.71 39.48
N VAL A 813 -19.92 40.90 39.81
CA VAL A 813 -21.02 40.23 39.07
C VAL A 813 -21.08 40.74 37.64
N GLU A 814 -20.89 42.04 37.47
CA GLU A 814 -20.90 42.76 36.20
C GLU A 814 -19.67 42.35 35.38
N ASN A 815 -18.49 42.33 36.03
CA ASN A 815 -17.18 42.06 35.43
C ASN A 815 -16.44 40.94 36.17
N PRO A 816 -16.75 39.66 35.89
CA PRO A 816 -16.02 38.54 36.47
C PRO A 816 -14.58 38.48 35.95
N ASP A 817 -13.61 38.24 36.83
CA ASP A 817 -12.21 38.06 36.47
C ASP A 817 -11.99 36.62 35.99
N ARG A 818 -11.67 36.46 34.72
CA ARG A 818 -11.41 35.15 34.11
C ARG A 818 -10.31 34.36 34.83
N ASN A 819 -9.31 35.02 35.41
CA ASN A 819 -8.22 34.37 36.14
C ASN A 819 -8.43 34.40 37.66
N GLY A 820 -9.63 34.77 38.11
CA GLY A 820 -9.99 34.81 39.52
C GLY A 820 -10.12 33.41 40.14
N TYR A 821 -10.67 33.35 41.34
CA TYR A 821 -10.85 32.11 42.10
C TYR A 821 -12.30 31.96 42.58
N ALA A 822 -12.82 30.74 42.47
CA ALA A 822 -14.15 30.36 42.91
C ALA A 822 -14.16 28.90 43.38
N ASP A 823 -15.18 28.50 44.13
CA ASP A 823 -15.52 27.10 44.38
C ASP A 823 -16.85 26.76 43.67
N CYS A 824 -17.31 25.51 43.80
CA CYS A 824 -18.54 25.06 43.15
C CYS A 824 -19.76 25.93 43.54
N SER A 825 -19.87 26.27 44.83
CA SER A 825 -21.00 27.05 45.35
C SER A 825 -20.95 28.54 44.98
N SER A 826 -19.76 29.14 44.96
CA SER A 826 -19.60 30.54 44.58
C SER A 826 -19.69 30.77 43.07
N PHE A 827 -19.36 29.75 42.26
CA PHE A 827 -19.69 29.71 40.84
C PHE A 827 -21.21 29.71 40.60
N VAL A 828 -21.95 28.81 41.26
CA VAL A 828 -23.41 28.77 41.14
C VAL A 828 -24.02 30.09 41.63
N TRP A 829 -23.49 30.66 42.71
CA TRP A 829 -23.91 31.98 43.21
C TRP A 829 -23.78 33.05 42.12
N LEU A 830 -22.61 33.15 41.50
CA LEU A 830 -22.33 34.15 40.48
C LEU A 830 -23.23 33.97 39.26
N ALA A 831 -23.43 32.74 38.80
CA ALA A 831 -24.28 32.44 37.67
C ALA A 831 -25.75 32.83 37.92
N LEU A 832 -26.27 32.56 39.13
CA LEU A 832 -27.63 32.95 39.52
C LEU A 832 -27.77 34.46 39.65
N THR A 833 -26.87 35.13 40.36
CA THR A 833 -26.92 36.59 40.55
C THR A 833 -26.80 37.34 39.23
N LYS A 834 -25.87 36.92 38.36
CA LYS A 834 -25.68 37.52 37.04
C LYS A 834 -26.87 37.25 36.09
N ALA A 835 -27.61 36.16 36.30
CA ALA A 835 -28.86 35.88 35.60
C ALA A 835 -30.10 36.58 36.22
N GLY A 836 -29.91 37.37 37.28
CA GLY A 836 -30.99 38.13 37.94
C GLY A 836 -31.86 37.33 38.90
N TYR A 837 -31.33 36.26 39.51
CA TYR A 837 -32.01 35.45 40.52
C TYR A 837 -31.59 35.84 41.94
N LYS A 838 -32.45 35.56 42.92
CA LYS A 838 -32.17 35.81 44.34
C LYS A 838 -31.09 34.86 44.84
N THR A 839 -30.07 35.43 45.46
CA THR A 839 -28.99 34.68 46.11
C THR A 839 -28.68 35.27 47.49
N ALA A 840 -27.95 34.52 48.30
CA ALA A 840 -27.48 34.99 49.60
C ALA A 840 -26.56 36.21 49.45
N THR A 841 -26.52 37.11 50.43
CA THR A 841 -25.63 38.28 50.37
C THR A 841 -24.17 37.84 50.18
N ARG A 842 -23.45 38.47 49.25
CA ARG A 842 -22.05 38.13 48.94
C ARG A 842 -21.21 38.12 50.22
N GLY A 843 -20.39 37.08 50.39
CA GLY A 843 -19.53 36.92 51.57
C GLY A 843 -20.19 36.19 52.75
N THR A 844 -21.50 35.88 52.69
CA THR A 844 -22.13 34.96 53.65
C THR A 844 -21.65 33.51 53.45
N LEU A 845 -21.83 32.68 54.47
CA LEU A 845 -21.53 31.24 54.41
C LEU A 845 -22.59 30.51 53.57
N TRP A 846 -22.53 30.68 52.25
CA TRP A 846 -23.36 29.99 51.26
C TRP A 846 -22.50 28.95 50.53
N TYR A 847 -22.69 27.68 50.92
CA TYR A 847 -21.96 26.51 50.44
C TYR A 847 -22.91 25.33 50.21
N THR A 848 -22.43 24.24 49.61
CA THR A 848 -23.24 23.09 49.19
C THR A 848 -24.26 22.60 50.23
N GLY A 849 -23.85 22.35 51.47
CA GLY A 849 -24.75 21.91 52.55
C GLY A 849 -25.86 22.92 52.84
N SER A 850 -25.52 24.21 52.92
CA SER A 850 -26.51 25.29 53.15
C SER A 850 -27.49 25.48 51.99
N MET A 851 -27.07 25.17 50.75
CA MET A 851 -27.94 25.24 49.57
C MET A 851 -29.04 24.17 49.63
N SER A 852 -28.71 22.95 50.06
CA SER A 852 -29.72 21.89 50.28
C SER A 852 -30.65 22.22 51.45
N ALA A 853 -30.11 22.78 52.53
CA ALA A 853 -30.90 23.23 53.67
C ALA A 853 -31.91 24.33 53.29
N ASP A 854 -31.51 25.29 52.45
CA ASP A 854 -32.43 26.32 51.93
C ASP A 854 -33.49 25.72 51.00
N ALA A 855 -33.08 24.86 50.06
CA ALA A 855 -33.98 24.22 49.10
C ALA A 855 -35.12 23.42 49.77
N ARG A 856 -34.82 22.79 50.92
CA ARG A 856 -35.78 21.97 51.68
C ARG A 856 -36.50 22.73 52.79
N GLY A 857 -35.85 23.72 53.38
CA GLY A 857 -36.35 24.49 54.52
C GLY A 857 -36.96 25.82 54.13
N ALA A 858 -36.20 26.90 54.34
CA ALA A 858 -36.69 28.28 54.27
C ALA A 858 -37.05 28.75 52.85
N ARG A 859 -36.51 28.11 51.81
CA ARG A 859 -36.78 28.37 50.40
C ARG A 859 -36.64 29.85 50.02
N GLN A 860 -35.62 30.48 50.58
CA GLN A 860 -35.34 31.89 50.35
C GLN A 860 -34.76 32.10 48.95
N TYR A 861 -33.90 31.17 48.51
CA TYR A 861 -33.17 31.24 47.24
C TYR A 861 -33.47 30.05 46.34
N LEU A 862 -33.55 28.84 46.90
CA LEU A 862 -33.74 27.59 46.19
C LEU A 862 -35.02 26.87 46.64
N THR A 863 -35.59 26.03 45.80
CA THR A 863 -36.69 25.13 46.17
C THR A 863 -36.44 23.76 45.57
N GLU A 864 -36.46 22.71 46.40
CA GLU A 864 -36.29 21.34 45.92
C GLU A 864 -37.43 20.96 44.97
N ILE A 865 -37.06 20.27 43.88
CA ILE A 865 -37.96 19.82 42.81
C ILE A 865 -37.77 18.33 42.57
N SER A 866 -38.80 17.67 42.02
CA SER A 866 -38.69 16.27 41.67
C SER A 866 -37.81 16.06 40.42
N PRO A 867 -37.18 14.88 40.26
CA PRO A 867 -36.41 14.54 39.06
C PRO A 867 -37.15 14.76 37.73
N ASN A 868 -38.47 14.54 37.70
CA ASN A 868 -39.29 14.70 36.48
C ASN A 868 -39.57 16.17 36.14
N GLU A 869 -39.36 17.08 37.09
CA GLU A 869 -39.59 18.52 36.92
C GLU A 869 -38.29 19.28 36.68
N ALA A 870 -37.13 18.64 36.86
CA ALA A 870 -35.82 19.25 36.75
C ALA A 870 -35.42 19.46 35.28
N LYS A 871 -35.15 20.72 34.95
CA LYS A 871 -34.87 21.21 33.60
C LYS A 871 -33.49 21.86 33.51
N ALA A 872 -33.05 22.06 32.27
CA ALA A 872 -31.85 22.84 31.98
C ALA A 872 -31.87 24.21 32.69
N GLY A 873 -30.84 24.51 33.48
CA GLY A 873 -30.74 25.71 34.31
C GLY A 873 -31.13 25.54 35.78
N ASP A 874 -31.74 24.41 36.17
CA ASP A 874 -31.90 24.04 37.59
C ASP A 874 -30.55 23.59 38.18
N ILE A 875 -30.49 23.38 39.50
CA ILE A 875 -29.25 23.16 40.24
C ILE A 875 -29.28 21.75 40.83
N ILE A 876 -28.17 21.02 40.68
CA ILE A 876 -27.92 19.79 41.43
C ILE A 876 -26.98 20.08 42.60
N ILE A 877 -27.31 19.51 43.75
CA ILE A 877 -26.59 19.66 45.01
C ILE A 877 -26.42 18.25 45.59
N VAL A 878 -25.20 17.83 45.90
CA VAL A 878 -24.94 16.50 46.48
C VAL A 878 -24.04 16.63 47.71
N ASN A 879 -24.48 16.06 48.83
CA ASN A 879 -23.77 16.13 50.11
C ASN A 879 -23.53 14.74 50.71
N LEU A 880 -22.32 14.50 51.21
CA LEU A 880 -22.03 13.52 52.24
C LEU A 880 -22.02 14.25 53.59
N GLY A 881 -22.76 13.71 54.57
CA GLY A 881 -22.86 14.34 55.89
C GLY A 881 -23.31 15.81 55.82
N ALA A 882 -22.50 16.73 56.33
CA ALA A 882 -22.82 18.15 56.40
C ALA A 882 -22.57 18.92 55.09
N GLY A 883 -21.99 18.30 54.05
CA GLY A 883 -21.80 18.96 52.75
C GLY A 883 -20.70 20.03 52.73
N ALA A 884 -19.70 19.93 53.60
CA ALA A 884 -18.62 20.91 53.74
C ALA A 884 -17.29 20.38 53.17
N GLY A 885 -16.48 21.27 52.60
CA GLY A 885 -15.19 20.90 52.01
C GLY A 885 -15.37 19.91 50.87
N ASN A 886 -14.67 18.77 50.92
CA ASN A 886 -14.77 17.74 49.90
C ASN A 886 -16.08 16.94 49.97
N ASP A 887 -16.80 17.00 51.10
CA ASP A 887 -18.03 16.23 51.30
C ASP A 887 -19.27 16.86 50.64
N GLY A 888 -19.11 17.89 49.80
CA GLY A 888 -20.23 18.48 49.07
C GLY A 888 -19.84 19.09 47.73
N HIS A 889 -20.67 18.90 46.71
CA HIS A 889 -20.52 19.52 45.39
C HIS A 889 -21.86 20.05 44.85
N THR A 890 -21.82 21.06 43.98
CA THR A 890 -23.00 21.61 43.31
C THR A 890 -22.70 22.09 41.89
N ALA A 891 -23.69 22.00 41.01
CA ALA A 891 -23.58 22.38 39.60
C ALA A 891 -24.94 22.80 39.02
N ILE A 892 -24.93 23.39 37.82
CA ILE A 892 -26.13 23.79 37.09
C ILE A 892 -26.42 22.75 35.99
N LEU A 893 -27.65 22.27 35.87
CA LEU A 893 -28.05 21.34 34.82
C LEU A 893 -27.89 21.98 33.44
N ALA A 894 -27.16 21.33 32.55
CA ALA A 894 -26.95 21.79 31.18
C ALA A 894 -28.04 21.32 30.21
N GLU A 895 -28.88 20.39 30.66
CA GLU A 895 -30.00 19.77 29.96
C GLU A 895 -31.06 19.33 30.98
N ASP A 896 -32.22 18.86 30.51
CA ASP A 896 -33.26 18.31 31.39
C ASP A 896 -32.77 17.04 32.09
N TRP A 897 -33.22 16.82 33.33
CA TRP A 897 -32.73 15.71 34.14
C TRP A 897 -33.13 14.36 33.55
N LYS A 898 -32.13 13.51 33.30
CA LYS A 898 -32.28 12.15 32.77
C LYS A 898 -31.51 11.11 33.58
N GLY A 899 -31.33 11.37 34.88
CA GLY A 899 -30.53 10.54 35.78
C GLY A 899 -29.05 10.95 35.82
N TYR A 900 -28.17 10.10 36.33
CA TYR A 900 -26.76 10.46 36.56
C TYR A 900 -25.92 10.64 35.28
N SER A 901 -26.47 10.36 34.11
CA SER A 901 -25.86 10.73 32.82
C SER A 901 -26.17 12.17 32.39
N THR A 902 -26.88 12.95 33.20
CA THR A 902 -27.23 14.35 32.90
C THR A 902 -25.98 15.21 32.84
N SER A 903 -25.89 16.06 31.81
CA SER A 903 -24.81 17.02 31.61
C SER A 903 -25.02 18.24 32.51
N ILE A 904 -23.93 18.79 33.03
CA ILE A 904 -23.94 19.92 33.98
C ILE A 904 -22.86 20.94 33.61
N VAL A 905 -23.08 22.20 33.97
CA VAL A 905 -22.04 23.23 34.05
C VAL A 905 -21.58 23.29 35.49
N GLU A 906 -20.29 23.04 35.72
CA GLU A 906 -19.72 22.90 37.06
C GLU A 906 -18.37 23.58 37.19
N MET A 907 -17.91 23.70 38.42
CA MET A 907 -16.55 24.08 38.76
C MET A 907 -16.09 23.24 39.95
N GLY A 908 -14.95 22.55 39.83
CA GLY A 908 -14.63 21.40 40.70
C GLY A 908 -15.11 20.09 40.09
N GLY A 909 -15.07 19.00 40.85
CA GLY A 909 -15.36 17.66 40.32
C GLY A 909 -14.36 17.29 39.21
N MET A 910 -14.85 17.05 37.99
CA MET A 910 -14.00 16.78 36.83
C MET A 910 -13.27 18.01 36.29
N ASN A 911 -13.75 19.21 36.63
CA ASN A 911 -13.29 20.48 36.09
C ASN A 911 -12.57 21.29 37.18
N SER A 912 -11.45 20.77 37.70
CA SER A 912 -10.66 21.42 38.76
C SER A 912 -9.89 22.68 38.29
N ASN A 913 -9.71 22.85 36.98
CA ASN A 913 -8.98 23.96 36.38
C ASN A 913 -9.84 25.18 36.02
N GLY A 914 -11.15 25.13 36.27
CA GLY A 914 -12.09 26.23 36.02
C GLY A 914 -13.49 25.75 35.68
N VAL A 915 -14.40 26.66 35.36
CA VAL A 915 -15.78 26.32 34.98
C VAL A 915 -15.78 25.49 33.69
N GLY A 916 -16.44 24.33 33.70
CA GLY A 916 -16.49 23.42 32.56
C GLY A 916 -17.80 22.66 32.46
N ILE A 917 -17.89 21.81 31.43
CA ILE A 917 -19.01 20.87 31.28
C ILE A 917 -18.60 19.54 31.90
N GLY A 918 -19.43 19.03 32.79
CA GLY A 918 -19.28 17.74 33.45
C GLY A 918 -20.50 16.86 33.22
N ARG A 919 -20.46 15.64 33.78
CA ARG A 919 -21.57 14.69 33.80
C ARG A 919 -21.78 14.23 35.22
N VAL A 920 -23.03 14.13 35.69
CA VAL A 920 -23.32 13.95 37.12
C VAL A 920 -22.59 12.75 37.74
N ASP A 921 -22.64 11.59 37.10
CA ASP A 921 -21.95 10.38 37.56
C ASP A 921 -20.43 10.55 37.71
N TRP A 922 -19.79 11.34 36.85
CA TRP A 922 -18.34 11.53 36.86
C TRP A 922 -17.90 12.68 37.76
N SER A 923 -18.68 13.76 37.76
CA SER A 923 -18.43 15.00 38.48
C SER A 923 -18.68 14.87 39.98
N PHE A 924 -19.70 14.08 40.37
CA PHE A 924 -20.02 13.82 41.76
C PHE A 924 -19.39 12.51 42.24
N GLY A 925 -19.20 11.52 41.35
CA GLY A 925 -18.38 10.33 41.61
C GLY A 925 -18.72 9.63 42.93
N TYR A 926 -17.77 9.68 43.87
CA TYR A 926 -17.92 9.06 45.20
C TYR A 926 -19.02 9.69 46.06
N LEU A 927 -19.38 10.96 45.83
CA LEU A 927 -20.47 11.62 46.55
C LEU A 927 -21.82 10.97 46.26
N LEU A 928 -21.98 10.30 45.11
CA LEU A 928 -23.21 9.56 44.79
C LEU A 928 -23.32 8.22 45.54
N ASN A 929 -22.23 7.75 46.17
CA ASN A 929 -22.23 6.51 46.93
C ASN A 929 -22.69 6.75 48.38
N GLY A 930 -24.01 6.90 48.55
CA GLY A 930 -24.64 7.14 49.86
C GLY A 930 -24.80 8.61 50.24
N GLY A 931 -24.47 9.55 49.33
CA GLY A 931 -24.74 10.97 49.52
C GLY A 931 -26.17 11.36 49.17
N ASP A 932 -26.61 12.44 49.79
CA ASP A 932 -27.92 13.04 49.63
C ASP A 932 -27.95 13.92 48.37
N VAL A 933 -28.82 13.59 47.42
CA VAL A 933 -28.98 14.30 46.13
C VAL A 933 -30.22 15.19 46.21
N CYS A 934 -30.02 16.49 46.00
CA CYS A 934 -31.08 17.50 45.96
C CYS A 934 -31.04 18.21 44.59
N LEU A 935 -32.16 18.15 43.86
CA LEU A 935 -32.39 18.94 42.66
C LEU A 935 -33.21 20.17 43.05
N ALA A 936 -32.77 21.36 42.70
CA ALA A 936 -33.37 22.60 43.17
C ALA A 936 -33.54 23.65 42.08
N ARG A 937 -34.65 24.36 42.12
CA ARG A 937 -34.95 25.50 41.25
C ARG A 937 -34.67 26.82 41.96
N ALA A 938 -34.00 27.74 41.29
CA ALA A 938 -33.71 29.07 41.81
C ALA A 938 -34.94 29.98 41.78
N LYS A 939 -35.08 30.82 42.80
CA LYS A 939 -36.15 31.81 42.93
C LYS A 939 -35.74 33.13 42.28
N LYS A 940 -36.58 33.62 41.37
CA LYS A 940 -36.38 34.92 40.74
C LYS A 940 -36.71 36.07 41.71
#